data_AF-A0A964ILZ1-F1
#
_entry.id   AF-A0A964ILZ1-F1
#
_cell.length_a   1.000
_cell.length_b   1.000
_cell.length_c   1.000
_cell.angle_alpha   90.00
_cell.angle_beta   90.00
_cell.angle_gamma   90.00
#
_symmetry.space_group_name_H-M   'P 1'
#
loop_
_entity.id
_entity.type
_entity.pdbx_description
1 polymer ?
#
loop_
_entity_poly.entity_id
_entity_poly.type
_entity_poly.pdbx_seq_one_letter_code
_entity_poly.pdbx_strand_id
1 'polypeptide(L)'
;MDRTIGRRDFVNGVAVAAGASLLPKWSWALELDAQAAAEQSPDYYPPRLTGMRGSHAGSFEVSHQLRDRRTADLSSVSHTGETYDLVVVGGGLSGLAAAHYFVKNVGRSARVLVLDNHDDFGGHAKRNEFVVDGKTIVLNGGTLNIESPLRYNLPSRQLLEAIGVDIPRFVKSNETLAGLYNSLGLRSGHFFDKETWGQDKLTVRPAAAQGQGRRGGYSPEYLDQMPLSAKAKADMLRLQDPSQPDYMPGLDSAAKKAQLAKMSLERYLLEVAKVDKECLWFFITTGRGNFCVGADAIPALFGWEMGVPGFAGLKLDPTPDGVLADLPGGHHGRQKAAGGGGSIHFPDGNATVARLLVRWLIPDAVPGGTQEDVGGSRVNYALLDRADQTARIRLNSTAVNVRHDGSPESAKEAIVTYSRGGKLFDVRGSHVVMACWNMFIPHLAPEMPQAQKEALMYGVKGPLVYTSVALRRWTAFEKLGVSNVSTPTMYHDSLGLAEAVDLGDIRHARTPNDPVVVSMGRHPCAPGKPRKEQHRIGRADLLAATFEDFERSIRDQLARVLGGGGFDPARDIAAITVNRWPHGYAYTYNSLYEPIEWVYTSSLERPCVKARQPFGRITIANSDAAASPHTDAAFLEASRAVGEVLERRAFPFLATGTKGSDA
;
A
#
# COMPACT_ATOMS: atom_id res chain seq x y z
N MET A 1 29.95 -11.86 -4.23
CA MET A 1 28.57 -11.96 -3.72
C MET A 1 28.54 -12.35 -2.23
N ASP A 2 29.71 -12.48 -1.59
CA ASP A 2 29.88 -13.33 -0.40
C ASP A 2 30.15 -12.53 0.89
N ARG A 3 29.74 -11.25 0.91
CA ARG A 3 29.86 -10.39 2.08
C ARG A 3 28.50 -10.16 2.73
N THR A 4 28.37 -10.62 3.97
CA THR A 4 27.15 -10.46 4.78
C THR A 4 26.84 -8.99 5.02
N ILE A 5 25.59 -8.58 4.79
CA ILE A 5 25.07 -7.30 5.30
C ILE A 5 24.59 -7.54 6.72
N GLY A 6 25.01 -6.69 7.66
CA GLY A 6 24.51 -6.76 9.03
C GLY A 6 23.00 -6.56 9.05
N ARG A 7 22.26 -7.52 9.64
CA ARG A 7 20.81 -7.45 9.80
C ARG A 7 20.50 -7.10 11.24
N ARG A 8 19.81 -5.99 11.44
CA ARG A 8 19.10 -5.73 12.69
C ARG A 8 17.72 -6.34 12.56
N ASP A 9 17.65 -7.63 12.84
CA ASP A 9 16.39 -8.32 13.01
C ASP A 9 16.07 -8.32 14.51
N PHE A 10 14.80 -8.09 14.86
CA PHE A 10 14.32 -8.59 16.15
C PHE A 10 14.28 -10.11 15.97
N VAL A 11 15.19 -10.83 16.61
CA VAL A 11 15.25 -12.30 16.51
C VAL A 11 14.00 -12.86 17.17
N ASN A 12 12.93 -13.00 16.39
CA ASN A 12 11.82 -13.88 16.68
C ASN A 12 11.94 -15.03 15.68
N GLY A 13 12.35 -16.18 16.21
CA GLY A 13 12.83 -17.39 15.56
C GLY A 13 12.28 -17.71 14.16
N VAL A 14 13.20 -17.96 13.24
CA VAL A 14 12.93 -18.75 12.04
C VAL A 14 12.85 -20.22 12.46
N ALA A 15 11.63 -20.71 12.62
CA ALA A 15 11.29 -22.13 12.50
C ALA A 15 9.82 -22.26 12.08
N VAL A 16 9.53 -22.21 10.77
CA VAL A 16 8.24 -22.68 10.26
C VAL A 16 8.28 -24.21 10.29
N ALA A 17 7.50 -24.76 11.21
CA ALA A 17 7.38 -26.17 11.51
C ALA A 17 6.94 -27.00 10.29
N ALA A 18 7.85 -27.81 9.77
CA ALA A 18 7.52 -29.10 9.16
C ALA A 18 7.38 -30.13 10.30
N GLY A 19 6.24 -30.13 11.01
CA GLY A 19 6.05 -31.07 12.12
C GLY A 19 4.83 -30.78 13.02
N ALA A 20 3.63 -30.66 12.45
CA ALA A 20 2.41 -30.34 13.22
C ALA A 20 1.62 -31.58 13.70
N SER A 21 2.18 -32.79 13.68
CA SER A 21 1.39 -34.02 13.85
C SER A 21 1.18 -34.49 15.30
N LEU A 22 1.86 -33.93 16.31
CA LEU A 22 1.89 -34.55 17.66
C LEU A 22 1.82 -33.61 18.89
N LEU A 23 1.48 -32.31 18.76
CA LEU A 23 1.40 -31.41 19.92
C LEU A 23 -0.05 -31.22 20.46
N PRO A 24 -0.22 -30.94 21.77
CA PRO A 24 -1.53 -30.74 22.40
C PRO A 24 -2.33 -29.61 21.73
N LYS A 25 -3.65 -29.73 21.76
CA LYS A 25 -4.59 -29.00 20.88
C LYS A 25 -4.49 -27.46 20.87
N TRP A 26 -3.86 -26.78 21.82
CA TRP A 26 -3.80 -25.31 21.87
C TRP A 26 -2.50 -24.74 22.47
N SER A 27 -1.36 -25.41 22.32
CA SER A 27 -0.06 -24.77 22.60
C SER A 27 0.21 -23.73 21.50
N TRP A 28 -0.09 -22.46 21.76
CA TRP A 28 0.34 -21.35 20.91
C TRP A 28 1.87 -21.36 20.88
N ALA A 29 2.46 -21.72 19.73
CA ALA A 29 3.89 -21.62 19.43
C ALA A 29 4.80 -21.86 20.65
N LEU A 30 5.06 -23.14 20.99
CA LEU A 30 6.35 -23.45 21.60
C LEU A 30 7.42 -22.89 20.64
N GLU A 31 8.20 -21.92 21.12
CA GLU A 31 9.32 -21.21 20.46
C GLU A 31 9.05 -19.83 19.78
N LEU A 32 8.10 -19.04 20.28
CA LEU A 32 8.23 -17.57 20.19
C LEU A 32 8.32 -17.01 21.61
N ASP A 33 9.53 -16.79 22.11
CA ASP A 33 9.81 -16.06 23.35
C ASP A 33 9.57 -14.55 23.13
N ALA A 34 8.34 -14.21 22.72
CA ALA A 34 7.92 -12.83 22.58
C ALA A 34 7.53 -12.31 23.96
N GLN A 35 8.44 -11.55 24.57
CA GLN A 35 8.20 -10.90 25.85
C GLN A 35 6.92 -10.04 25.75
N ALA A 36 5.95 -10.31 26.63
CA ALA A 36 4.78 -9.45 26.75
C ALA A 36 5.27 -8.02 27.05
N ALA A 37 4.78 -7.04 26.28
CA ALA A 37 5.18 -5.65 26.37
C ALA A 37 6.62 -5.32 25.92
N ALA A 38 7.13 -5.99 24.88
CA ALA A 38 8.43 -5.67 24.25
C ALA A 38 8.60 -4.18 23.91
N GLU A 39 7.50 -3.48 23.62
CA GLU A 39 7.50 -2.05 23.32
C GLU A 39 7.89 -1.13 24.48
N GLN A 40 7.99 -1.67 25.69
CA GLN A 40 8.45 -0.97 26.89
C GLN A 40 9.99 -0.92 27.00
N SER A 41 10.71 -1.67 26.16
CA SER A 41 12.18 -1.61 26.13
C SER A 41 12.66 -0.25 25.61
N PRO A 42 13.68 0.38 26.23
CA PRO A 42 14.23 1.66 25.75
C PRO A 42 14.79 1.60 24.31
N ASP A 43 15.22 0.41 23.91
CA ASP A 43 15.77 0.12 22.58
C ASP A 43 14.70 -0.24 21.54
N TYR A 44 13.42 -0.32 21.93
CA TYR A 44 12.34 -0.65 21.03
C TYR A 44 12.09 0.47 20.01
N TYR A 45 12.56 0.28 18.79
CA TYR A 45 12.38 1.21 17.68
C TYR A 45 12.30 0.49 16.33
N PRO A 46 11.12 -0.09 16.00
CA PRO A 46 10.88 -0.86 14.77
C PRO A 46 11.29 -0.20 13.44
N PRO A 47 11.23 1.14 13.27
CA PRO A 47 11.64 1.77 12.01
C PRO A 47 13.10 1.52 11.61
N ARG A 48 13.99 1.25 12.58
CA ARG A 48 15.42 0.94 12.34
C ARG A 48 15.72 -0.52 12.04
N LEU A 49 14.71 -1.40 12.09
CA LEU A 49 14.89 -2.80 11.74
C LEU A 49 15.03 -2.96 10.22
N THR A 50 15.97 -3.80 9.82
CA THR A 50 16.28 -4.13 8.43
C THR A 50 15.74 -5.52 8.08
N GLY A 51 16.14 -6.11 6.94
CA GLY A 51 15.71 -7.47 6.63
C GLY A 51 14.28 -7.53 6.08
N MET A 52 13.54 -8.58 6.43
CA MET A 52 12.14 -8.75 6.01
C MET A 52 11.19 -7.98 6.92
N ARG A 53 10.55 -6.97 6.35
CA ARG A 53 9.57 -6.08 6.98
C ARG A 53 8.24 -6.12 6.21
N GLY A 54 7.38 -5.11 6.39
CA GLY A 54 5.99 -5.18 5.97
C GLY A 54 5.22 -6.17 6.86
N SER A 55 4.62 -7.20 6.26
CA SER A 55 4.13 -8.39 7.00
C SER A 55 5.33 -9.26 7.42
N HIS A 56 5.87 -8.94 8.60
CA HIS A 56 7.05 -9.58 9.17
C HIS A 56 6.69 -10.82 10.00
N ALA A 57 7.68 -11.66 10.31
CA ALA A 57 7.49 -12.78 11.22
C ALA A 57 6.96 -12.30 12.58
N GLY A 58 5.96 -13.00 13.10
CA GLY A 58 5.19 -12.64 14.29
C GLY A 58 3.91 -11.83 14.00
N SER A 59 3.79 -11.20 12.83
CA SER A 59 2.62 -10.36 12.52
C SER A 59 1.47 -11.12 11.86
N PHE A 60 1.65 -12.35 11.37
CA PHE A 60 0.61 -13.02 10.56
C PHE A 60 0.30 -14.45 10.98
N GLU A 61 1.13 -15.08 11.79
CA GLU A 61 1.07 -16.49 12.15
C GLU A 61 -0.20 -16.81 12.95
N VAL A 62 -0.52 -15.98 13.95
CA VAL A 62 -1.75 -16.12 14.74
C VAL A 62 -2.99 -16.02 13.84
N SER A 63 -3.01 -15.05 12.91
CA SER A 63 -4.13 -14.89 11.97
C SER A 63 -4.27 -16.06 10.99
N HIS A 64 -3.15 -16.61 10.50
CA HIS A 64 -3.17 -17.79 9.63
C HIS A 64 -3.64 -19.03 10.37
N GLN A 65 -3.19 -19.25 11.61
CA GLN A 65 -3.66 -20.34 12.44
C GLN A 65 -5.17 -20.23 12.72
N LEU A 66 -5.68 -19.03 13.00
CA LEU A 66 -7.13 -18.82 13.17
C LEU A 66 -7.91 -19.16 11.91
N ARG A 67 -7.45 -18.70 10.73
CA ARG A 67 -8.06 -19.05 9.44
C ARG A 67 -8.14 -20.57 9.26
N ASP A 68 -7.05 -21.28 9.55
CA ASP A 68 -6.93 -22.71 9.30
C ASP A 68 -7.74 -23.55 10.29
N ARG A 69 -7.80 -23.13 11.56
CA ARG A 69 -8.58 -23.81 12.62
C ARG A 69 -10.05 -23.40 12.65
N ARG A 70 -10.41 -22.29 12.00
CA ARG A 70 -11.76 -21.68 11.92
C ARG A 70 -12.33 -21.14 13.24
N THR A 71 -11.81 -21.52 14.39
CA THR A 71 -12.22 -20.99 15.71
C THR A 71 -11.01 -20.77 16.62
N ALA A 72 -11.19 -19.93 17.65
CA ALA A 72 -10.26 -19.78 18.77
C ALA A 72 -10.83 -20.47 20.01
N ASP A 73 -10.00 -21.14 20.81
CA ASP A 73 -10.33 -21.70 22.11
C ASP A 73 -10.14 -20.58 23.12
N LEU A 74 -11.27 -20.21 23.71
CA LEU A 74 -11.37 -19.10 24.61
C LEU A 74 -11.30 -19.54 26.08
N SER A 75 -11.06 -20.84 26.36
CA SER A 75 -11.04 -21.38 27.73
C SER A 75 -9.88 -20.86 28.59
N SER A 76 -8.78 -20.46 27.95
CA SER A 76 -7.57 -19.93 28.63
C SER A 76 -7.44 -18.41 28.53
N VAL A 77 -8.52 -17.69 28.24
CA VAL A 77 -8.51 -16.22 28.14
C VAL A 77 -8.30 -15.61 29.53
N SER A 78 -7.33 -14.70 29.63
CA SER A 78 -7.14 -13.88 30.82
C SER A 78 -8.01 -12.62 30.72
N HIS A 79 -9.01 -12.50 31.60
CA HIS A 79 -9.89 -11.34 31.63
C HIS A 79 -9.19 -10.13 32.23
N THR A 80 -8.98 -9.07 31.44
CA THR A 80 -8.24 -7.88 31.92
C THR A 80 -9.08 -6.97 32.80
N GLY A 81 -10.42 -7.04 32.67
CA GLY A 81 -11.35 -6.09 33.28
C GLY A 81 -11.35 -4.71 32.63
N GLU A 82 -10.57 -4.49 31.56
CA GLU A 82 -10.53 -3.21 30.85
C GLU A 82 -11.81 -2.99 30.02
N THR A 83 -12.38 -1.79 30.15
CA THR A 83 -13.56 -1.33 29.42
C THR A 83 -13.26 -0.06 28.62
N TYR A 84 -13.83 0.06 27.43
CA TYR A 84 -13.61 1.18 26.53
C TYR A 84 -14.93 1.66 25.90
N ASP A 85 -15.00 2.94 25.54
CA ASP A 85 -16.10 3.46 24.72
C ASP A 85 -16.00 2.96 23.28
N LEU A 86 -14.77 2.78 22.80
CA LEU A 86 -14.45 2.25 21.48
C LEU A 86 -13.22 1.35 21.52
N VAL A 87 -13.33 0.14 20.97
CA VAL A 87 -12.19 -0.70 20.61
C VAL A 87 -12.02 -0.70 19.09
N VAL A 88 -10.81 -0.45 18.60
CA VAL A 88 -10.47 -0.46 17.18
C VAL A 88 -9.55 -1.64 16.91
N VAL A 89 -9.95 -2.53 16.01
CA VAL A 89 -9.15 -3.70 15.60
C VAL A 89 -8.38 -3.35 14.32
N GLY A 90 -7.08 -3.10 14.47
CA GLY A 90 -6.16 -2.64 13.43
C GLY A 90 -5.72 -1.18 13.66
N GLY A 91 -4.42 -0.95 13.82
CA GLY A 91 -3.76 0.35 14.01
C GLY A 91 -3.13 0.91 12.73
N GLY A 92 -3.66 0.54 11.57
CA GLY A 92 -3.37 1.20 10.29
C GLY A 92 -3.94 2.61 10.21
N LEU A 93 -3.69 3.32 9.10
CA LEU A 93 -4.23 4.67 8.87
C LEU A 93 -5.75 4.80 9.09
N SER A 94 -6.54 3.81 8.67
CA SER A 94 -7.99 3.78 8.93
C SER A 94 -8.31 3.67 10.42
N GLY A 95 -7.66 2.78 11.16
CA GLY A 95 -7.93 2.60 12.59
C GLY A 95 -7.50 3.77 13.45
N LEU A 96 -6.32 4.34 13.15
CA LEU A 96 -5.86 5.57 13.79
C LEU A 96 -6.80 6.75 13.47
N ALA A 97 -7.28 6.85 12.24
CA ALA A 97 -8.29 7.85 11.87
C ALA A 97 -9.62 7.61 12.59
N ALA A 98 -10.07 6.36 12.75
CA ALA A 98 -11.30 6.03 13.47
C ALA A 98 -11.21 6.45 14.95
N ALA A 99 -10.07 6.16 15.60
CA ALA A 99 -9.79 6.64 16.95
C ALA A 99 -9.82 8.17 17.02
N HIS A 100 -9.18 8.86 16.07
CA HIS A 100 -9.20 10.32 15.98
C HIS A 100 -10.63 10.87 15.82
N TYR A 101 -11.40 10.40 14.84
CA TYR A 101 -12.76 10.89 14.60
C TYR A 101 -13.66 10.64 15.81
N PHE A 102 -13.52 9.49 16.47
CA PHE A 102 -14.31 9.21 17.67
C PHE A 102 -13.98 10.18 18.80
N VAL A 103 -12.70 10.34 19.14
CA VAL A 103 -12.27 11.29 20.18
C VAL A 103 -12.63 12.73 19.83
N LYS A 104 -12.52 13.12 18.55
CA LYS A 104 -12.90 14.46 18.07
C LYS A 104 -14.39 14.76 18.30
N ASN A 105 -15.26 13.78 18.06
CA ASN A 105 -16.72 13.96 18.17
C ASN A 105 -17.25 13.73 19.59
N VAL A 106 -16.63 12.83 20.36
CA VAL A 106 -17.10 12.43 21.71
C VAL A 106 -16.44 13.25 22.82
N GLY A 107 -15.20 13.71 22.59
CA GLY A 107 -14.40 14.44 23.56
C GLY A 107 -13.24 13.62 24.13
N ARG A 108 -12.28 14.33 24.76
CA ARG A 108 -11.05 13.75 25.33
C ARG A 108 -11.26 12.91 26.60
N SER A 109 -12.47 12.90 27.16
CA SER A 109 -12.85 11.99 28.25
C SER A 109 -13.17 10.57 27.78
N ALA A 110 -13.32 10.35 26.46
CA ALA A 110 -13.54 9.03 25.91
C ALA A 110 -12.35 8.09 26.16
N ARG A 111 -12.64 6.79 26.28
CA ARG A 111 -11.64 5.74 26.40
C ARG A 111 -11.60 4.92 25.11
N VAL A 112 -10.48 5.01 24.39
CA VAL A 112 -10.28 4.31 23.10
C VAL A 112 -9.07 3.38 23.19
N LEU A 113 -9.25 2.13 22.75
CA LEU A 113 -8.14 1.18 22.56
C LEU A 113 -8.00 0.83 21.09
N VAL A 114 -6.79 0.93 20.56
CA VAL A 114 -6.42 0.41 19.24
C VAL A 114 -5.54 -0.82 19.44
N LEU A 115 -5.93 -1.96 18.86
CA LEU A 115 -5.13 -3.19 18.85
C LEU A 115 -4.48 -3.36 17.47
N ASP A 116 -3.16 -3.56 17.41
CA ASP A 116 -2.45 -3.89 16.16
C ASP A 116 -1.56 -5.12 16.33
N ASN A 117 -1.54 -5.98 15.32
CA ASN A 117 -0.71 -7.18 15.27
C ASN A 117 0.76 -6.89 14.97
N HIS A 118 1.07 -5.76 14.34
CA HIS A 118 2.44 -5.38 13.99
C HIS A 118 3.20 -4.84 15.21
N ASP A 119 4.51 -4.85 15.06
CA ASP A 119 5.46 -4.25 15.98
C ASP A 119 5.47 -2.71 15.95
N ASP A 120 4.77 -2.10 14.99
CA ASP A 120 4.69 -0.66 14.74
C ASP A 120 3.26 -0.27 14.33
N PHE A 121 2.89 0.99 14.54
CA PHE A 121 1.60 1.52 14.09
C PHE A 121 1.65 1.98 12.62
N GLY A 122 0.50 2.38 12.08
CA GLY A 122 0.37 2.92 10.71
C GLY A 122 0.07 1.86 9.65
N GLY A 123 0.27 0.57 9.96
CA GLY A 123 -0.03 -0.54 9.06
C GLY A 123 0.81 -0.46 7.79
N HIS A 124 0.16 -0.29 6.63
CA HIS A 124 0.85 -0.14 5.35
C HIS A 124 1.67 1.16 5.27
N ALA A 125 1.40 2.17 6.09
CA ALA A 125 2.20 3.40 6.18
C ALA A 125 3.46 3.21 7.05
N LYS A 126 4.26 2.18 6.74
CA LYS A 126 5.46 1.80 7.49
C LYS A 126 6.65 2.68 7.11
N ARG A 127 7.53 2.98 8.07
CA ARG A 127 8.80 3.71 7.86
C ARG A 127 9.98 2.74 7.82
N ASN A 128 10.92 2.96 6.93
CA ASN A 128 12.26 2.41 7.02
C ASN A 128 13.22 3.55 7.38
N GLU A 129 14.11 3.32 8.35
CA GLU A 129 15.12 4.27 8.79
C GLU A 129 16.49 3.61 8.81
N PHE A 130 17.46 4.29 8.21
CA PHE A 130 18.86 3.88 8.13
C PHE A 130 19.75 4.94 8.73
N VAL A 131 20.87 4.53 9.32
CA VAL A 131 21.97 5.43 9.69
C VAL A 131 23.21 4.98 8.92
N VAL A 132 23.65 5.80 7.96
CA VAL A 132 24.81 5.52 7.11
C VAL A 132 25.76 6.70 7.21
N ASP A 133 27.01 6.44 7.59
CA ASP A 133 28.05 7.47 7.80
C ASP A 133 27.56 8.65 8.68
N GLY A 134 26.82 8.32 9.74
CA GLY A 134 26.27 9.29 10.70
C GLY A 134 25.03 10.05 10.21
N LYS A 135 24.56 9.82 8.97
CA LYS A 135 23.36 10.46 8.41
C LYS A 135 22.14 9.56 8.54
N THR A 136 21.05 10.11 9.04
CA THR A 136 19.74 9.46 9.05
C THR A 136 19.08 9.59 7.68
N ILE A 137 18.66 8.47 7.11
CA ILE A 137 17.94 8.42 5.84
C ILE A 137 16.69 7.59 6.03
N VAL A 138 15.58 8.01 5.43
CA VAL A 138 14.30 7.32 5.57
C VAL A 138 13.69 7.07 4.20
N LEU A 139 12.83 6.04 4.13
CA LEU A 139 11.98 5.77 2.98
C LEU A 139 10.68 5.10 3.46
N ASN A 140 9.62 5.21 2.64
CA ASN A 140 8.40 4.45 2.86
C ASN A 140 8.67 2.94 2.76
N GLY A 141 8.08 2.16 3.66
CA GLY A 141 7.99 0.71 3.55
C GLY A 141 6.71 0.23 2.86
N GLY A 142 5.76 1.14 2.63
CA GLY A 142 4.49 0.82 2.00
C GLY A 142 3.89 2.05 1.35
N THR A 143 2.90 2.66 1.99
CA THR A 143 2.16 3.79 1.41
C THR A 143 3.11 4.96 1.09
N LEU A 144 3.25 5.24 -0.21
CA LEU A 144 4.27 6.11 -0.78
C LEU A 144 3.95 7.60 -0.57
N ASN A 145 2.73 8.03 -0.88
CA ASN A 145 2.40 9.45 -0.99
C ASN A 145 0.96 9.77 -0.56
N ILE A 146 0.71 11.07 -0.37
CA ILE A 146 -0.64 11.64 -0.36
C ILE A 146 -0.96 11.97 -1.83
N GLU A 147 -1.55 11.01 -2.53
CA GLU A 147 -1.92 11.14 -3.94
C GLU A 147 -3.11 12.09 -4.11
N SER A 148 -3.01 13.08 -5.01
CA SER A 148 -4.12 13.97 -5.39
C SER A 148 -4.89 14.57 -4.20
N PRO A 149 -4.23 15.20 -3.21
CA PRO A 149 -4.88 15.70 -2.00
C PRO A 149 -6.01 16.71 -2.28
N LEU A 150 -5.92 17.45 -3.38
CA LEU A 150 -6.97 18.39 -3.83
C LEU A 150 -8.28 17.68 -4.25
N ARG A 151 -8.23 16.36 -4.50
CA ARG A 151 -9.39 15.52 -4.85
C ARG A 151 -9.91 14.70 -3.67
N TYR A 152 -9.38 14.90 -2.46
CA TYR A 152 -9.84 14.18 -1.28
C TYR A 152 -11.27 14.61 -0.92
N ASN A 153 -12.08 13.61 -0.54
CA ASN A 153 -13.39 13.84 0.06
C ASN A 153 -13.25 14.69 1.34
N LEU A 154 -14.33 15.38 1.71
CA LEU A 154 -14.34 16.33 2.82
C LEU A 154 -13.78 15.76 4.13
N PRO A 155 -14.21 14.59 4.65
CA PRO A 155 -13.69 14.10 5.92
C PRO A 155 -12.19 13.80 5.87
N SER A 156 -11.68 13.33 4.72
CA SER A 156 -10.24 13.07 4.53
C SER A 156 -9.41 14.37 4.54
N ARG A 157 -9.88 15.42 3.86
CA ARG A 157 -9.22 16.74 3.88
C ARG A 157 -9.20 17.33 5.30
N GLN A 158 -10.34 17.32 5.97
CA GLN A 158 -10.46 17.81 7.34
C GLN A 158 -9.58 17.04 8.32
N LEU A 159 -9.31 15.76 8.08
CA LEU A 159 -8.39 14.99 8.92
C LEU A 159 -6.95 15.44 8.72
N LEU A 160 -6.49 15.58 7.47
CA LEU A 160 -5.14 16.08 7.17
C LEU A 160 -4.91 17.46 7.81
N GLU A 161 -5.89 18.36 7.69
CA GLU A 161 -5.86 19.68 8.33
C GLU A 161 -5.82 19.55 9.87
N ALA A 162 -6.66 18.71 10.47
CA ALA A 162 -6.75 18.55 11.93
C ALA A 162 -5.48 17.98 12.57
N ILE A 163 -4.73 17.14 11.85
CA ILE A 163 -3.46 16.59 12.34
C ILE A 163 -2.25 17.45 11.95
N GLY A 164 -2.45 18.60 11.29
CA GLY A 164 -1.41 19.58 11.02
C GLY A 164 -0.58 19.34 9.75
N VAL A 165 -1.12 18.63 8.75
CA VAL A 165 -0.48 18.51 7.44
C VAL A 165 -0.64 19.83 6.67
N ASP A 166 0.48 20.46 6.33
CA ASP A 166 0.56 21.71 5.58
C ASP A 166 1.25 21.46 4.23
N ILE A 167 0.41 21.20 3.23
CA ILE A 167 0.85 20.90 1.85
C ILE A 167 1.51 22.11 1.18
N PRO A 168 0.92 23.32 1.20
CA PRO A 168 1.57 24.50 0.63
C PRO A 168 2.98 24.76 1.20
N ARG A 169 3.15 24.64 2.53
CA ARG A 169 4.47 24.77 3.17
C ARG A 169 5.44 23.69 2.69
N PHE A 170 4.99 22.43 2.59
CA PHE A 170 5.82 21.34 2.11
C PHE A 170 6.31 21.58 0.68
N VAL A 171 5.39 21.93 -0.23
CA VAL A 171 5.70 22.21 -1.65
C VAL A 171 6.70 23.34 -1.77
N LYS A 172 6.46 24.46 -1.07
CA LYS A 172 7.35 25.62 -1.06
C LYS A 172 8.75 25.25 -0.55
N SER A 173 8.84 24.46 0.52
CA SER A 173 10.12 24.06 1.12
C SER A 173 10.95 23.13 0.23
N ASN A 174 10.32 22.47 -0.74
CA ASN A 174 10.93 21.49 -1.63
C ASN A 174 11.03 21.95 -3.10
N GLU A 175 10.66 23.20 -3.40
CA GLU A 175 10.58 23.70 -4.77
C GLU A 175 11.92 23.59 -5.53
N THR A 176 13.03 23.82 -4.84
CA THR A 176 14.38 23.75 -5.41
C THR A 176 14.86 22.31 -5.59
N LEU A 177 14.37 21.37 -4.78
CA LEU A 177 14.77 19.96 -4.83
C LEU A 177 14.05 19.17 -5.92
N ALA A 178 12.85 19.61 -6.34
CA ALA A 178 12.09 18.97 -7.41
C ALA A 178 12.90 18.84 -8.73
N GLY A 179 13.88 19.72 -8.95
CA GLY A 179 14.77 19.70 -10.12
C GLY A 179 16.13 19.03 -9.90
N LEU A 180 16.45 18.51 -8.70
CA LEU A 180 17.81 18.10 -8.32
C LEU A 180 18.44 17.08 -9.29
N TYR A 181 17.76 15.98 -9.57
CA TYR A 181 18.32 14.97 -10.48
C TYR A 181 18.46 15.50 -11.90
N ASN A 182 17.53 16.35 -12.35
CA ASN A 182 17.59 16.93 -13.68
C ASN A 182 18.77 17.90 -13.82
N SER A 183 19.05 18.71 -12.80
CA SER A 183 20.17 19.66 -12.78
C SER A 183 21.53 18.98 -12.76
N LEU A 184 21.59 17.74 -12.25
CA LEU A 184 22.77 16.86 -12.31
C LEU A 184 22.85 16.05 -13.62
N GLY A 185 21.99 16.33 -14.61
CA GLY A 185 21.99 15.64 -15.90
C GLY A 185 21.38 14.23 -15.87
N LEU A 186 20.78 13.81 -14.75
CA LEU A 186 20.26 12.46 -14.60
C LEU A 186 18.86 12.33 -15.18
N ARG A 187 18.59 11.18 -15.78
CA ARG A 187 17.35 10.90 -16.51
C ARG A 187 16.77 9.53 -16.14
N SER A 188 15.62 9.21 -16.72
CA SER A 188 15.08 7.84 -16.67
C SER A 188 15.78 6.95 -17.70
N GLY A 189 15.91 5.65 -17.41
CA GLY A 189 16.44 4.66 -18.35
C GLY A 189 15.55 3.42 -18.50
N HIS A 190 15.88 2.60 -19.49
CA HIS A 190 15.38 1.23 -19.62
C HIS A 190 16.55 0.27 -19.58
N PHE A 191 16.38 -0.83 -18.87
CA PHE A 191 17.34 -1.92 -18.88
C PHE A 191 16.75 -3.14 -19.57
N PHE A 192 17.39 -3.53 -20.66
CA PHE A 192 17.09 -4.73 -21.43
C PHE A 192 17.94 -5.85 -20.86
N ASP A 193 17.31 -6.82 -20.20
CA ASP A 193 18.00 -7.99 -19.64
C ASP A 193 18.36 -9.00 -20.73
N LYS A 194 19.47 -9.70 -20.52
CA LYS A 194 19.98 -10.73 -21.43
C LYS A 194 19.00 -11.87 -21.67
N GLU A 195 18.22 -12.25 -20.68
CA GLU A 195 17.27 -13.37 -20.74
C GLU A 195 16.14 -13.09 -21.74
N THR A 196 15.69 -11.84 -21.83
CA THR A 196 14.63 -11.39 -22.74
C THR A 196 15.17 -10.89 -24.08
N TRP A 197 16.31 -10.18 -24.06
CA TRP A 197 16.81 -9.40 -25.21
C TRP A 197 18.13 -9.88 -25.79
N GLY A 198 18.69 -10.97 -25.26
CA GLY A 198 19.97 -11.56 -25.70
C GLY A 198 21.21 -10.82 -25.22
N GLN A 199 21.07 -9.63 -24.62
CA GLN A 199 22.16 -8.86 -24.02
C GLN A 199 21.67 -7.98 -22.86
N ASP A 200 22.55 -7.71 -21.91
CA ASP A 200 22.34 -6.67 -20.90
C ASP A 200 22.64 -5.30 -21.52
N LYS A 201 21.62 -4.43 -21.58
CA LYS A 201 21.79 -3.08 -22.12
C LYS A 201 20.99 -2.05 -21.32
N LEU A 202 21.69 -1.09 -20.73
CA LEU A 202 21.09 0.14 -20.24
C LEU A 202 20.98 1.15 -21.38
N THR A 203 19.80 1.73 -21.57
CA THR A 203 19.58 2.89 -22.44
C THR A 203 19.04 4.05 -21.62
N VAL A 204 19.61 5.25 -21.82
CA VAL A 204 19.24 6.46 -21.06
C VAL A 204 18.34 7.32 -21.93
N ARG A 205 17.19 7.75 -21.40
CA ARG A 205 16.28 8.65 -22.12
C ARG A 205 16.98 10.00 -22.37
N PRO A 206 16.87 10.57 -23.58
CA PRO A 206 17.34 11.93 -23.82
C PRO A 206 16.58 12.93 -22.96
N ALA A 207 17.11 14.16 -22.84
CA ALA A 207 16.38 15.24 -22.19
C ALA A 207 15.04 15.47 -22.91
N ALA A 208 13.95 15.47 -22.15
CA ALA A 208 12.62 15.69 -22.71
C ALA A 208 12.54 17.09 -23.33
N ALA A 209 11.99 17.21 -24.54
CA ALA A 209 11.50 18.49 -25.04
C ALA A 209 10.34 18.96 -24.15
N GLN A 210 10.16 20.28 -23.99
CA GLN A 210 9.07 20.84 -23.18
C GLN A 210 7.72 20.22 -23.58
N GLY A 211 6.97 19.70 -22.61
CA GLY A 211 5.63 19.12 -22.82
C GLY A 211 5.56 17.61 -23.05
N GLN A 212 6.67 16.88 -23.11
CA GLN A 212 6.65 15.41 -23.23
C GLN A 212 6.50 14.71 -21.87
N GLY A 213 5.49 13.85 -21.72
CA GLY A 213 5.23 13.08 -20.50
C GLY A 213 6.10 11.82 -20.33
N ARG A 214 6.13 11.25 -19.12
CA ARG A 214 6.94 10.05 -18.76
C ARG A 214 6.67 8.80 -19.61
N ARG A 215 5.48 8.67 -20.22
CA ARG A 215 5.03 7.51 -21.01
C ARG A 215 5.15 7.69 -22.54
N GLY A 216 5.65 8.84 -22.97
CA GLY A 216 5.99 9.13 -24.37
C GLY A 216 7.44 9.64 -24.50
N GLY A 217 7.71 10.39 -25.55
CA GLY A 217 9.01 10.98 -25.84
C GLY A 217 10.05 10.03 -26.43
N TYR A 218 9.62 8.98 -27.15
CA TYR A 218 10.55 8.18 -27.95
C TYR A 218 10.79 8.87 -29.30
N SER A 219 12.05 9.12 -29.61
CA SER A 219 12.51 9.57 -30.93
C SER A 219 13.16 8.41 -31.70
N PRO A 220 13.31 8.53 -33.04
CA PRO A 220 14.05 7.54 -33.83
C PRO A 220 15.44 7.26 -33.26
N GLU A 221 16.19 8.31 -32.90
CA GLU A 221 17.58 8.21 -32.40
C GLU A 221 17.66 7.47 -31.05
N TYR A 222 16.63 7.61 -30.21
CA TYR A 222 16.58 6.90 -28.94
C TYR A 222 16.19 5.43 -29.14
N LEU A 223 15.20 5.15 -30.00
CA LEU A 223 14.79 3.78 -30.32
C LEU A 223 15.89 3.01 -31.04
N ASP A 224 16.75 3.67 -31.81
CA ASP A 224 17.89 3.03 -32.46
C ASP A 224 18.97 2.53 -31.49
N GLN A 225 18.99 3.05 -30.27
CA GLN A 225 19.85 2.54 -29.20
C GLN A 225 19.29 1.29 -28.53
N MET A 226 18.05 0.89 -28.82
CA MET A 226 17.39 -0.26 -28.17
C MET A 226 17.52 -1.53 -29.02
N PRO A 227 17.55 -2.72 -28.42
CA PRO A 227 17.56 -4.01 -29.12
C PRO A 227 16.17 -4.37 -29.69
N LEU A 228 15.53 -3.44 -30.40
CA LEU A 228 14.21 -3.60 -30.99
C LEU A 228 14.29 -3.93 -32.48
N SER A 229 13.35 -4.73 -32.97
CA SER A 229 13.10 -4.93 -34.40
C SER A 229 12.71 -3.63 -35.10
N ALA A 230 12.96 -3.57 -36.42
CA ALA A 230 12.59 -2.40 -37.22
C ALA A 230 11.08 -2.09 -37.14
N LYS A 231 10.24 -3.13 -37.10
CA LYS A 231 8.79 -2.99 -36.94
C LYS A 231 8.43 -2.40 -35.57
N ALA A 232 9.02 -2.90 -34.48
CA ALA A 232 8.75 -2.39 -33.14
C ALA A 232 9.16 -0.92 -32.99
N LYS A 233 10.28 -0.51 -33.57
CA LYS A 233 10.68 0.91 -33.61
C LYS A 233 9.64 1.77 -34.32
N ALA A 234 9.20 1.37 -35.51
CA ALA A 234 8.17 2.08 -36.27
C ALA A 234 6.84 2.16 -35.50
N ASP A 235 6.42 1.08 -34.86
CA ASP A 235 5.18 1.03 -34.08
C ASP A 235 5.26 1.89 -32.81
N MET A 236 6.40 1.93 -32.11
CA MET A 236 6.60 2.84 -30.97
C MET A 236 6.50 4.31 -31.35
N LEU A 237 7.00 4.70 -32.52
CA LEU A 237 6.81 6.06 -33.05
C LEU A 237 5.34 6.31 -33.39
N ARG A 238 4.70 5.37 -34.09
CA ARG A 238 3.28 5.46 -34.46
C ARG A 238 2.36 5.62 -33.24
N LEU A 239 2.59 4.89 -32.15
CA LEU A 239 1.77 5.00 -30.93
C LEU A 239 1.76 6.42 -30.33
N GLN A 240 2.80 7.22 -30.59
CA GLN A 240 2.91 8.58 -30.06
C GLN A 240 2.42 9.64 -31.06
N ASP A 241 2.18 9.26 -32.31
CA ASP A 241 1.78 10.19 -33.36
C ASP A 241 0.32 10.64 -33.14
N PRO A 242 0.01 11.95 -33.04
CA PRO A 242 -1.37 12.41 -32.94
C PRO A 242 -2.22 12.10 -34.19
N SER A 243 -1.58 11.80 -35.33
CA SER A 243 -2.22 11.46 -36.61
C SER A 243 -2.50 9.97 -36.81
N GLN A 244 -2.40 9.15 -35.76
CA GLN A 244 -2.76 7.74 -35.78
C GLN A 244 -4.11 7.47 -36.46
N PRO A 245 -4.25 6.34 -37.18
CA PRO A 245 -5.54 5.97 -37.76
C PRO A 245 -6.57 5.72 -36.66
N ASP A 246 -7.84 5.91 -37.00
CA ASP A 246 -8.93 5.43 -36.15
C ASP A 246 -8.95 3.89 -36.22
N TYR A 247 -8.51 3.24 -35.15
CA TYR A 247 -8.47 1.78 -35.06
C TYR A 247 -9.85 1.14 -34.87
N MET A 248 -10.90 1.93 -34.68
CA MET A 248 -12.28 1.48 -34.52
C MET A 248 -13.22 2.33 -35.40
N PRO A 249 -13.02 2.34 -36.74
CA PRO A 249 -13.78 3.21 -37.63
C PRO A 249 -15.26 2.82 -37.65
N GLY A 250 -16.13 3.82 -37.80
CA GLY A 250 -17.59 3.62 -37.83
C GLY A 250 -18.25 3.56 -36.45
N LEU A 251 -17.48 3.65 -35.36
CA LEU A 251 -17.99 3.78 -34.00
C LEU A 251 -17.84 5.22 -33.49
N ASP A 252 -18.84 5.69 -32.76
CA ASP A 252 -18.72 6.92 -31.99
C ASP A 252 -17.87 6.72 -30.72
N SER A 253 -17.57 7.82 -30.03
CA SER A 253 -16.77 7.84 -28.81
C SER A 253 -17.36 6.95 -27.70
N ALA A 254 -18.69 6.95 -27.53
CA ALA A 254 -19.36 6.16 -26.50
C ALA A 254 -19.24 4.65 -26.76
N ALA A 255 -19.50 4.21 -28.00
CA ALA A 255 -19.36 2.83 -28.43
C ALA A 255 -17.89 2.36 -28.34
N LYS A 256 -16.93 3.21 -28.72
CA LYS A 256 -15.49 2.92 -28.54
C LYS A 256 -15.13 2.73 -27.07
N LYS A 257 -15.56 3.63 -26.17
CA LYS A 257 -15.32 3.48 -24.73
C LYS A 257 -15.93 2.19 -24.18
N ALA A 258 -17.15 1.84 -24.61
CA ALA A 258 -17.81 0.61 -24.20
C ALA A 258 -17.04 -0.66 -24.64
N GLN A 259 -16.41 -0.65 -25.82
CA GLN A 259 -15.54 -1.73 -26.27
C GLN A 259 -14.23 -1.77 -25.47
N LEU A 260 -13.57 -0.61 -25.29
CA LEU A 260 -12.32 -0.49 -24.53
C LEU A 260 -12.47 -0.90 -23.06
N ALA A 261 -13.65 -0.76 -22.47
CA ALA A 261 -13.96 -1.22 -21.12
C ALA A 261 -13.97 -2.76 -21.01
N LYS A 262 -14.12 -3.48 -22.12
CA LYS A 262 -14.30 -4.95 -22.17
C LYS A 262 -13.10 -5.71 -22.77
N MET A 263 -12.04 -5.00 -23.17
CA MET A 263 -10.81 -5.60 -23.68
C MET A 263 -9.62 -5.17 -22.84
N SER A 264 -8.62 -6.04 -22.66
CA SER A 264 -7.41 -5.67 -21.94
C SER A 264 -6.57 -4.67 -22.73
N LEU A 265 -5.73 -3.90 -22.04
CA LEU A 265 -4.77 -2.99 -22.69
C LEU A 265 -3.82 -3.77 -23.63
N GLU A 266 -3.34 -4.94 -23.18
CA GLU A 266 -2.54 -5.83 -24.02
C GLU A 266 -3.26 -6.21 -25.31
N ARG A 267 -4.51 -6.67 -25.20
CA ARG A 267 -5.32 -7.06 -26.35
C ARG A 267 -5.54 -5.90 -27.31
N TYR A 268 -5.83 -4.71 -26.77
CA TYR A 268 -5.96 -3.51 -27.58
C TYR A 268 -4.70 -3.22 -28.38
N LEU A 269 -3.52 -3.22 -27.74
CA LEU A 269 -2.26 -2.92 -28.41
C LEU A 269 -1.95 -3.96 -29.52
N LEU A 270 -2.10 -5.25 -29.23
CA LEU A 270 -1.71 -6.32 -30.14
C LEU A 270 -2.74 -6.61 -31.25
N GLU A 271 -4.04 -6.59 -30.94
CA GLU A 271 -5.09 -7.01 -31.89
C GLU A 271 -5.73 -5.82 -32.62
N VAL A 272 -5.90 -4.69 -31.93
CA VAL A 272 -6.60 -3.50 -32.47
C VAL A 272 -5.61 -2.51 -33.07
N ALA A 273 -4.62 -2.06 -32.29
CA ALA A 273 -3.58 -1.15 -32.77
C ALA A 273 -2.47 -1.88 -33.57
N LYS A 274 -2.44 -3.21 -33.51
CA LYS A 274 -1.56 -4.12 -34.28
C LYS A 274 -0.07 -3.77 -34.20
N VAL A 275 0.38 -3.38 -33.02
CA VAL A 275 1.81 -3.13 -32.78
C VAL A 275 2.58 -4.43 -32.71
N ASP A 276 3.88 -4.37 -32.99
CA ASP A 276 4.79 -5.48 -32.70
C ASP A 276 4.75 -5.86 -31.21
N LYS A 277 4.88 -7.16 -30.90
CA LYS A 277 4.86 -7.66 -29.52
C LYS A 277 5.99 -7.07 -28.67
N GLU A 278 7.11 -6.69 -29.27
CA GLU A 278 8.22 -6.05 -28.55
C GLU A 278 7.81 -4.69 -27.96
N CYS A 279 6.85 -3.97 -28.57
CA CYS A 279 6.32 -2.73 -28.03
C CYS A 279 5.60 -2.95 -26.69
N LEU A 280 4.98 -4.12 -26.49
CA LEU A 280 4.24 -4.43 -25.28
C LEU A 280 5.15 -4.41 -24.03
N TRP A 281 6.44 -4.72 -24.17
CA TRP A 281 7.41 -4.71 -23.07
C TRP A 281 7.47 -3.35 -22.34
N PHE A 282 7.24 -2.24 -23.03
CA PHE A 282 7.18 -0.91 -22.41
C PHE A 282 5.90 -0.66 -21.59
N PHE A 283 4.88 -1.49 -21.80
CA PHE A 283 3.55 -1.32 -21.24
C PHE A 283 3.12 -2.46 -20.31
N ILE A 284 3.85 -3.59 -20.24
CA ILE A 284 3.44 -4.76 -19.43
C ILE A 284 3.23 -4.43 -17.94
N THR A 285 3.95 -3.45 -17.41
CA THR A 285 3.81 -3.00 -16.01
C THR A 285 2.70 -1.98 -15.81
N THR A 286 2.03 -1.53 -16.88
CA THR A 286 0.90 -0.59 -16.77
C THR A 286 -0.18 -1.21 -15.91
N GLY A 287 -0.49 -0.54 -14.80
CA GLY A 287 -1.46 -1.00 -13.81
C GLY A 287 -0.84 -1.63 -12.57
N ARG A 288 0.39 -2.16 -12.62
CA ARG A 288 1.01 -2.89 -11.50
C ARG A 288 1.03 -2.04 -10.22
N GLY A 289 1.50 -0.79 -10.33
CA GLY A 289 1.60 0.15 -9.21
C GLY A 289 0.27 0.59 -8.57
N ASN A 290 -0.88 0.29 -9.17
CA ASN A 290 -2.22 0.66 -8.65
C ASN A 290 -3.11 -0.55 -8.37
N PHE A 291 -2.93 -1.62 -9.15
CA PHE A 291 -3.84 -2.76 -9.22
C PHE A 291 -3.14 -4.11 -9.03
N CYS A 292 -1.81 -4.14 -8.87
CA CYS A 292 -1.00 -5.35 -8.72
C CYS A 292 -1.13 -6.36 -9.87
N VAL A 293 -1.53 -5.90 -11.06
CA VAL A 293 -1.57 -6.67 -12.32
C VAL A 293 -1.14 -5.82 -13.51
N GLY A 294 -0.75 -6.46 -14.61
CA GLY A 294 -0.22 -5.79 -15.80
C GLY A 294 -1.27 -5.43 -16.84
N ALA A 295 -0.78 -5.04 -18.03
CA ALA A 295 -1.58 -4.66 -19.20
C ALA A 295 -2.56 -5.76 -19.66
N ASP A 296 -2.28 -7.02 -19.32
CA ASP A 296 -3.09 -8.18 -19.65
C ASP A 296 -4.41 -8.25 -18.86
N ALA A 297 -4.45 -7.63 -17.67
CA ALA A 297 -5.58 -7.72 -16.74
C ALA A 297 -6.14 -6.35 -16.30
N ILE A 298 -5.88 -5.30 -17.07
CA ILE A 298 -6.56 -4.00 -16.95
C ILE A 298 -7.31 -3.66 -18.24
N PRO A 299 -8.49 -3.02 -18.18
CA PRO A 299 -9.20 -2.57 -19.37
C PRO A 299 -8.37 -1.57 -20.18
N ALA A 300 -8.45 -1.63 -21.50
CA ALA A 300 -7.81 -0.65 -22.39
C ALA A 300 -8.33 0.77 -22.12
N LEU A 301 -9.58 0.90 -21.66
CA LEU A 301 -10.13 2.19 -21.23
C LEU A 301 -9.35 2.80 -20.04
N PHE A 302 -8.83 1.98 -19.12
CA PHE A 302 -7.94 2.48 -18.07
C PHE A 302 -6.61 2.95 -18.68
N GLY A 303 -6.07 2.20 -19.65
CA GLY A 303 -4.85 2.60 -20.36
C GLY A 303 -4.97 4.00 -20.97
N TRP A 304 -6.07 4.27 -21.68
CA TRP A 304 -6.36 5.59 -22.25
C TRP A 304 -6.42 6.69 -21.19
N GLU A 305 -7.21 6.51 -20.14
CA GLU A 305 -7.35 7.50 -19.06
C GLU A 305 -6.03 7.74 -18.32
N MET A 306 -5.21 6.70 -18.17
CA MET A 306 -3.87 6.77 -17.58
C MET A 306 -2.82 7.38 -18.54
N GLY A 307 -3.23 7.87 -19.72
CA GLY A 307 -2.37 8.53 -20.69
C GLY A 307 -1.36 7.59 -21.37
N VAL A 308 -1.69 6.30 -21.49
CA VAL A 308 -0.90 5.38 -22.33
C VAL A 308 -1.04 5.85 -23.79
N PRO A 309 0.05 5.89 -24.58
CA PRO A 309 -0.01 6.22 -26.01
C PRO A 309 -0.80 5.15 -26.80
N GLY A 310 -1.19 5.47 -28.03
CA GLY A 310 -1.92 4.54 -28.90
C GLY A 310 -3.39 4.87 -29.15
N PHE A 311 -3.97 5.84 -28.44
CA PHE A 311 -5.40 6.10 -28.47
C PHE A 311 -5.80 7.36 -29.25
N ALA A 312 -4.84 8.16 -29.73
CA ALA A 312 -5.10 9.48 -30.31
C ALA A 312 -6.06 9.42 -31.52
N GLY A 313 -5.88 8.44 -32.40
CA GLY A 313 -6.72 8.24 -33.58
C GLY A 313 -8.18 7.87 -33.29
N LEU A 314 -8.48 7.37 -32.08
CA LEU A 314 -9.85 7.01 -31.69
C LEU A 314 -10.75 8.23 -31.47
N LYS A 315 -10.17 9.42 -31.21
CA LYS A 315 -10.87 10.68 -30.93
C LYS A 315 -11.95 10.54 -29.85
N LEU A 316 -11.58 9.90 -28.73
CA LEU A 316 -12.48 9.70 -27.60
C LEU A 316 -12.78 11.04 -26.92
N ASP A 317 -14.04 11.29 -26.60
CA ASP A 317 -14.42 12.46 -25.79
C ASP A 317 -13.76 12.35 -24.41
N PRO A 318 -13.19 13.42 -23.85
CA PRO A 318 -12.57 13.36 -22.54
C PRO A 318 -13.60 13.04 -21.46
N THR A 319 -13.20 12.26 -20.45
CA THR A 319 -14.02 12.12 -19.24
C THR A 319 -14.01 13.44 -18.49
N PRO A 320 -15.18 14.02 -18.15
CA PRO A 320 -15.25 15.31 -17.46
C PRO A 320 -14.42 15.34 -16.19
N ASP A 321 -13.90 16.52 -15.84
CA ASP A 321 -13.13 16.64 -14.60
C ASP A 321 -14.02 16.47 -13.37
N GLY A 322 -13.46 15.93 -12.29
CA GLY A 322 -14.16 15.67 -11.02
C GLY A 322 -15.03 14.41 -10.99
N VAL A 323 -15.38 13.80 -12.12
CA VAL A 323 -16.20 12.58 -12.16
C VAL A 323 -15.49 11.44 -11.41
N LEU A 324 -16.14 10.94 -10.36
CA LEU A 324 -15.65 9.90 -9.44
C LEU A 324 -14.36 10.27 -8.67
N ALA A 325 -13.92 11.53 -8.71
CA ALA A 325 -12.63 11.94 -8.14
C ALA A 325 -12.58 11.80 -6.62
N ASP A 326 -13.71 11.97 -5.94
CA ASP A 326 -13.89 11.90 -4.49
C ASP A 326 -14.48 10.57 -4.01
N LEU A 327 -14.85 9.67 -4.93
CA LEU A 327 -15.47 8.39 -4.62
C LEU A 327 -14.46 7.24 -4.66
N PRO A 328 -14.51 6.29 -3.72
CA PRO A 328 -13.71 5.08 -3.79
C PRO A 328 -14.33 3.99 -4.69
N GLY A 329 -13.52 3.05 -5.19
CA GLY A 329 -13.98 1.73 -5.66
C GLY A 329 -13.69 1.35 -7.12
N GLY A 330 -13.04 2.17 -7.93
CA GLY A 330 -12.76 1.88 -9.35
C GLY A 330 -12.15 3.10 -10.04
N HIS A 331 -11.54 2.94 -11.23
CA HIS A 331 -10.74 3.97 -11.92
C HIS A 331 -11.26 5.42 -11.72
N HIS A 332 -10.70 6.11 -10.72
CA HIS A 332 -11.35 7.18 -9.95
C HIS A 332 -11.11 8.56 -10.57
N GLY A 333 -10.68 8.63 -11.84
CA GLY A 333 -10.21 9.87 -12.45
C GLY A 333 -8.94 10.47 -11.83
N ARG A 334 -8.34 9.82 -10.82
CA ARG A 334 -7.09 10.24 -10.15
C ARG A 334 -5.85 9.85 -10.92
N GLN A 335 -5.94 8.74 -11.64
CA GLN A 335 -4.87 8.25 -12.51
C GLN A 335 -4.76 9.03 -13.84
N LYS A 336 -5.51 10.14 -13.99
CA LYS A 336 -5.49 10.99 -15.20
C LYS A 336 -4.15 11.69 -15.39
N ALA A 337 -3.67 11.71 -16.63
CA ALA A 337 -2.44 12.40 -17.00
C ALA A 337 -2.51 13.93 -16.85
N ALA A 338 -3.69 14.54 -17.02
CA ALA A 338 -3.95 15.97 -16.84
C ALA A 338 -4.97 16.18 -15.72
N GLY A 339 -4.60 16.94 -14.68
CA GLY A 339 -5.53 17.38 -13.63
C GLY A 339 -5.41 16.66 -12.26
N GLY A 340 -4.49 15.72 -12.07
CA GLY A 340 -4.36 14.93 -10.83
C GLY A 340 -3.98 15.67 -9.54
N GLY A 341 -4.08 17.01 -9.46
CA GLY A 341 -3.87 17.79 -8.23
C GLY A 341 -2.48 17.68 -7.58
N GLY A 342 -1.51 17.05 -8.25
CA GLY A 342 -0.19 16.72 -7.71
C GLY A 342 -0.21 15.53 -6.74
N SER A 343 0.96 15.13 -6.27
CA SER A 343 1.12 14.18 -5.15
C SER A 343 2.14 14.75 -4.18
N ILE A 344 1.95 14.48 -2.88
CA ILE A 344 2.90 14.89 -1.85
C ILE A 344 3.60 13.66 -1.31
N HIS A 345 4.93 13.68 -1.37
CA HIS A 345 5.78 12.59 -0.92
C HIS A 345 6.63 13.09 0.24
N PHE A 346 6.24 12.81 1.49
CA PHE A 346 7.18 12.98 2.61
C PHE A 346 8.33 11.98 2.46
N PRO A 347 9.52 12.25 3.03
CA PRO A 347 10.67 11.34 2.91
C PRO A 347 10.37 9.88 3.30
N ASP A 348 9.51 9.66 4.30
CA ASP A 348 9.06 8.33 4.76
C ASP A 348 7.65 7.94 4.26
N GLY A 349 7.16 8.63 3.23
CA GLY A 349 5.81 8.51 2.72
C GLY A 349 4.74 8.83 3.76
N ASN A 350 3.67 8.04 3.81
CA ASN A 350 2.56 8.34 4.74
C ASN A 350 2.85 7.89 6.19
N ALA A 351 4.06 7.42 6.51
CA ALA A 351 4.43 7.14 7.89
C ALA A 351 4.39 8.42 8.75
N THR A 352 4.80 9.57 8.21
CA THR A 352 4.61 10.88 8.88
C THR A 352 3.13 11.17 9.16
N VAL A 353 2.21 10.80 8.25
CA VAL A 353 0.76 10.96 8.49
C VAL A 353 0.30 10.09 9.66
N ALA A 354 0.76 8.83 9.74
CA ALA A 354 0.48 7.96 10.88
C ALA A 354 1.05 8.54 12.20
N ARG A 355 2.26 9.09 12.17
CA ARG A 355 2.92 9.72 13.32
C ARG A 355 2.18 10.98 13.79
N LEU A 356 1.64 11.78 12.87
CA LEU A 356 0.80 12.94 13.19
C LEU A 356 -0.53 12.53 13.84
N LEU A 357 -1.15 11.44 13.37
CA LEU A 357 -2.33 10.85 14.02
C LEU A 357 -2.02 10.36 15.44
N VAL A 358 -0.95 9.59 15.61
CA VAL A 358 -0.50 9.12 16.93
C VAL A 358 -0.20 10.29 17.84
N ARG A 359 0.46 11.34 17.32
CA ARG A 359 0.73 12.55 18.08
C ARG A 359 -0.56 13.22 18.55
N TRP A 360 -1.56 13.35 17.68
CA TRP A 360 -2.82 13.97 18.04
C TRP A 360 -3.57 13.16 19.12
N LEU A 361 -3.48 11.83 19.05
CA LEU A 361 -4.10 10.91 20.01
C LEU A 361 -3.33 10.85 21.35
N ILE A 362 -2.00 10.79 21.28
CA ILE A 362 -1.08 10.55 22.38
C ILE A 362 0.11 11.54 22.27
N PRO A 363 -0.07 12.82 22.66
CA PRO A 363 0.94 13.86 22.44
C PRO A 363 2.32 13.55 23.04
N ASP A 364 2.37 12.90 24.20
CA ASP A 364 3.61 12.57 24.90
C ASP A 364 4.49 11.56 24.13
N ALA A 365 3.88 10.72 23.29
CA ALA A 365 4.60 9.66 22.57
C ALA A 365 5.40 10.21 21.37
N VAL A 366 5.02 11.36 20.82
CA VAL A 366 5.62 11.95 19.61
C VAL A 366 5.91 13.44 19.84
N PRO A 367 7.18 13.81 20.09
CA PRO A 367 7.60 15.21 20.25
C PRO A 367 7.39 16.04 18.98
N GLY A 368 7.34 17.37 19.15
CA GLY A 368 7.23 18.34 18.04
C GLY A 368 5.85 18.99 17.93
N GLY A 369 5.67 19.98 17.05
CA GLY A 369 4.36 20.62 16.81
C GLY A 369 3.96 20.65 15.33
N THR A 370 4.91 20.42 14.44
CA THR A 370 4.75 20.52 12.99
C THR A 370 4.99 19.17 12.30
N GLN A 371 4.61 19.06 11.02
CA GLN A 371 4.94 17.88 10.21
C GLN A 371 6.46 17.66 10.09
N GLU A 372 7.25 18.74 10.11
CA GLU A 372 8.70 18.72 10.09
C GLU A 372 9.27 18.11 11.38
N ASP A 373 8.82 18.60 12.54
CA ASP A 373 9.26 18.07 13.84
C ASP A 373 8.84 16.60 14.00
N VAL A 374 7.59 16.30 13.63
CA VAL A 374 7.01 14.96 13.78
C VAL A 374 7.65 13.96 12.82
N GLY A 375 8.00 14.38 11.61
CA GLY A 375 8.78 13.59 10.67
C GLY A 375 10.16 13.24 11.25
N GLY A 376 10.86 14.23 11.80
CA GLY A 376 12.23 14.09 12.32
C GLY A 376 12.36 13.43 13.69
N SER A 377 11.31 13.41 14.51
CA SER A 377 11.41 12.96 15.91
C SER A 377 11.65 11.45 16.09
N ARG A 378 12.00 11.02 17.30
CA ARG A 378 11.95 9.61 17.69
C ARG A 378 10.67 9.36 18.48
N VAL A 379 9.85 8.42 18.05
CA VAL A 379 8.64 7.99 18.78
C VAL A 379 9.04 7.22 20.03
N ASN A 380 8.38 7.51 21.16
CA ASN A 380 8.52 6.76 22.39
C ASN A 380 7.38 5.72 22.52
N TYR A 381 7.67 4.48 22.11
CA TYR A 381 6.70 3.40 22.08
C TYR A 381 6.17 2.98 23.45
N ALA A 382 6.96 3.18 24.52
CA ALA A 382 6.58 2.87 25.89
C ALA A 382 5.35 3.68 26.36
N LEU A 383 5.10 4.83 25.72
CA LEU A 383 4.01 5.75 26.06
C LEU A 383 2.70 5.47 25.30
N LEU A 384 2.67 4.47 24.41
CA LEU A 384 1.50 4.18 23.58
C LEU A 384 0.34 3.51 24.33
N ASP A 385 0.62 2.76 25.41
CA ASP A 385 -0.37 1.90 26.07
C ASP A 385 -0.39 2.06 27.61
N ARG A 386 -0.72 3.26 28.13
CA ARG A 386 -0.83 3.54 29.57
C ARG A 386 -2.29 3.67 30.02
N ALA A 387 -2.59 3.22 31.24
CA ALA A 387 -3.97 3.09 31.75
C ALA A 387 -4.77 4.41 31.78
N ASP A 388 -4.10 5.54 32.01
CA ASP A 388 -4.75 6.85 32.22
C ASP A 388 -4.78 7.75 30.97
N GLN A 389 -4.77 7.14 29.77
CA GLN A 389 -4.82 7.86 28.49
C GLN A 389 -6.19 7.79 27.84
N THR A 390 -6.62 8.90 27.21
CA THR A 390 -7.80 8.94 26.33
C THR A 390 -7.74 7.86 25.26
N ALA A 391 -6.59 7.72 24.61
CA ALA A 391 -6.34 6.73 23.57
C ALA A 391 -5.12 5.90 23.92
N ARG A 392 -5.23 4.58 23.71
CA ARG A 392 -4.14 3.61 23.88
C ARG A 392 -3.94 2.85 22.58
N ILE A 393 -2.70 2.64 22.19
CA ILE A 393 -2.31 1.84 21.03
C ILE A 393 -1.47 0.67 21.53
N ARG A 394 -2.06 -0.52 21.48
CA ARG A 394 -1.46 -1.76 21.95
C ARG A 394 -0.96 -2.56 20.75
N LEU A 395 0.36 -2.55 20.57
CA LEU A 395 1.07 -3.26 19.51
C LEU A 395 1.32 -4.72 19.88
N ASN A 396 1.73 -5.53 18.90
CA ASN A 396 1.96 -6.97 19.07
C ASN A 396 0.73 -7.72 19.64
N SER A 397 -0.47 -7.23 19.31
CA SER A 397 -1.76 -7.70 19.82
C SER A 397 -2.67 -8.09 18.65
N THR A 398 -2.70 -9.38 18.33
CA THR A 398 -3.52 -9.90 17.24
C THR A 398 -4.91 -10.27 17.75
N ALA A 399 -5.94 -9.56 17.30
CA ALA A 399 -7.33 -9.96 17.59
C ALA A 399 -7.61 -11.35 17.01
N VAL A 400 -8.29 -12.20 17.78
CA VAL A 400 -8.65 -13.57 17.40
C VAL A 400 -10.14 -13.86 17.52
N ASN A 401 -10.89 -13.03 18.24
CA ASN A 401 -12.34 -13.12 18.35
C ASN A 401 -12.96 -11.76 18.69
N VAL A 402 -14.09 -11.46 18.08
CA VAL A 402 -14.94 -10.29 18.35
C VAL A 402 -16.38 -10.78 18.38
N ARG A 403 -17.04 -10.62 19.52
CA ARG A 403 -18.42 -11.07 19.73
C ARG A 403 -19.19 -10.12 20.62
N HIS A 404 -20.50 -10.16 20.57
CA HIS A 404 -21.33 -9.39 21.49
C HIS A 404 -21.36 -10.07 22.87
N ASP A 405 -21.54 -9.29 23.94
CA ASP A 405 -21.83 -9.84 25.26
C ASP A 405 -23.34 -10.11 25.38
N GLY A 406 -23.77 -11.26 24.87
CA GLY A 406 -25.19 -11.62 24.71
C GLY A 406 -25.63 -11.57 23.24
N SER A 407 -26.91 -11.29 22.98
CA SER A 407 -27.43 -11.25 21.61
C SER A 407 -26.99 -9.96 20.88
N PRO A 408 -26.65 -10.01 19.57
CA PRO A 408 -26.25 -8.82 18.82
C PRO A 408 -27.26 -7.66 18.85
N GLU A 409 -28.54 -7.98 19.01
CA GLU A 409 -29.67 -7.04 19.05
C GLU A 409 -29.75 -6.25 20.35
N SER A 410 -29.37 -6.87 21.47
CA SER A 410 -29.61 -6.33 22.83
C SER A 410 -28.33 -6.00 23.60
N ALA A 411 -27.18 -6.50 23.13
CA ALA A 411 -25.90 -6.33 23.80
C ALA A 411 -25.54 -4.85 23.99
N LYS A 412 -25.05 -4.54 25.19
CA LYS A 412 -24.54 -3.21 25.55
C LYS A 412 -23.05 -3.06 25.23
N GLU A 413 -22.34 -4.19 25.16
CA GLU A 413 -20.91 -4.25 24.92
C GLU A 413 -20.59 -5.37 23.92
N ALA A 414 -19.41 -5.29 23.32
CA ALA A 414 -18.76 -6.37 22.61
C ALA A 414 -17.43 -6.70 23.28
N ILE A 415 -17.06 -7.97 23.23
CA ILE A 415 -15.83 -8.52 23.78
C ILE A 415 -14.85 -8.75 22.63
N VAL A 416 -13.64 -8.22 22.78
CA VAL A 416 -12.54 -8.43 21.83
C VAL A 416 -11.46 -9.25 22.52
N THR A 417 -11.25 -10.48 22.04
CA THR A 417 -10.16 -11.34 22.49
C THR A 417 -8.96 -11.19 21.56
N TYR A 418 -7.76 -11.07 22.11
CA TYR A 418 -6.51 -10.92 21.36
C TYR A 418 -5.38 -11.76 21.95
N SER A 419 -4.46 -12.18 21.08
CA SER A 419 -3.19 -12.83 21.44
C SER A 419 -2.09 -11.80 21.59
N ARG A 420 -1.35 -11.87 22.70
CA ARG A 420 -0.17 -11.04 22.98
C ARG A 420 0.84 -11.85 23.79
N GLY A 421 2.11 -11.89 23.35
CA GLY A 421 3.17 -12.65 24.03
C GLY A 421 2.81 -14.13 24.25
N GLY A 422 2.14 -14.74 23.27
CA GLY A 422 1.68 -16.12 23.36
C GLY A 422 0.63 -16.36 24.44
N LYS A 423 -0.15 -15.35 24.86
CA LYS A 423 -1.29 -15.50 25.78
C LYS A 423 -2.53 -14.80 25.24
N LEU A 424 -3.72 -15.32 25.56
CA LEU A 424 -4.98 -14.66 25.24
C LEU A 424 -5.45 -13.75 26.37
N PHE A 425 -5.93 -12.59 25.97
CA PHE A 425 -6.54 -11.59 26.82
C PHE A 425 -7.83 -11.10 26.17
N ASP A 426 -8.74 -10.57 26.96
CA ASP A 426 -9.89 -9.84 26.43
C ASP A 426 -10.03 -8.44 27.00
N VAL A 427 -10.83 -7.63 26.29
CA VAL A 427 -11.29 -6.31 26.69
C VAL A 427 -12.74 -6.15 26.28
N ARG A 428 -13.46 -5.25 26.94
CA ARG A 428 -14.85 -4.89 26.61
C ARG A 428 -14.90 -3.51 25.96
N GLY A 429 -15.69 -3.39 24.91
CA GLY A 429 -15.96 -2.13 24.22
C GLY A 429 -17.45 -1.86 24.11
N SER A 430 -17.89 -0.65 24.39
CA SER A 430 -19.28 -0.24 24.07
C SER A 430 -19.55 -0.37 22.57
N HIS A 431 -18.55 -0.07 21.74
CA HIS A 431 -18.56 -0.31 20.29
C HIS A 431 -17.21 -0.84 19.82
N VAL A 432 -17.21 -1.53 18.68
CA VAL A 432 -16.00 -2.04 18.02
C VAL A 432 -15.96 -1.58 16.57
N VAL A 433 -14.83 -1.01 16.16
CA VAL A 433 -14.54 -0.72 14.74
C VAL A 433 -13.53 -1.74 14.23
N MET A 434 -13.93 -2.52 13.24
CA MET A 434 -13.07 -3.44 12.50
C MET A 434 -12.33 -2.68 11.40
N ALA A 435 -11.12 -2.22 11.72
CA ALA A 435 -10.21 -1.55 10.78
C ALA A 435 -9.17 -2.51 10.14
N CYS A 436 -9.32 -3.82 10.36
CA CYS A 436 -8.51 -4.88 9.75
C CYS A 436 -9.06 -5.30 8.37
N TRP A 437 -8.34 -6.17 7.65
CA TRP A 437 -8.76 -6.62 6.32
C TRP A 437 -10.15 -7.28 6.33
N ASN A 438 -11.01 -6.89 5.38
CA ASN A 438 -12.40 -7.36 5.34
C ASN A 438 -12.50 -8.88 5.27
N MET A 439 -11.63 -9.50 4.46
CA MET A 439 -11.58 -10.95 4.29
C MET A 439 -11.22 -11.73 5.57
N PHE A 440 -10.69 -11.06 6.60
CA PHE A 440 -10.37 -11.68 7.89
C PHE A 440 -11.49 -11.54 8.92
N ILE A 441 -12.37 -10.54 8.79
CA ILE A 441 -13.47 -10.27 9.73
C ILE A 441 -14.38 -11.50 9.94
N PRO A 442 -14.75 -12.29 8.92
CA PRO A 442 -15.57 -13.49 9.12
C PRO A 442 -14.98 -14.53 10.08
N HIS A 443 -13.65 -14.57 10.22
CA HIS A 443 -12.96 -15.44 11.18
C HIS A 443 -12.96 -14.86 12.60
N LEU A 444 -12.99 -13.52 12.72
CA LEU A 444 -13.01 -12.82 14.00
C LEU A 444 -14.42 -12.74 14.59
N ALA A 445 -15.42 -12.47 13.77
CA ALA A 445 -16.82 -12.28 14.15
C ALA A 445 -17.72 -13.33 13.48
N PRO A 446 -17.66 -14.61 13.90
CA PRO A 446 -18.38 -15.71 13.25
C PRO A 446 -19.91 -15.57 13.35
N GLU A 447 -20.41 -14.80 14.33
CA GLU A 447 -21.83 -14.48 14.56
C GLU A 447 -22.46 -13.65 13.44
N MET A 448 -21.66 -13.05 12.55
CA MET A 448 -22.16 -12.25 11.43
C MET A 448 -23.02 -13.09 10.46
N PRO A 449 -24.05 -12.48 9.83
CA PRO A 449 -24.86 -13.13 8.81
C PRO A 449 -24.03 -13.68 7.65
N GLN A 450 -24.43 -14.82 7.10
CA GLN A 450 -23.68 -15.52 6.05
C GLN A 450 -23.48 -14.66 4.79
N ALA A 451 -24.52 -13.97 4.33
CA ALA A 451 -24.45 -13.08 3.16
C ALA A 451 -23.43 -11.93 3.37
N GLN A 452 -23.34 -11.39 4.59
CA GLN A 452 -22.37 -10.36 4.92
C GLN A 452 -20.94 -10.93 4.94
N LYS A 453 -20.75 -12.14 5.48
CA LYS A 453 -19.46 -12.84 5.46
C LYS A 453 -18.97 -13.11 4.04
N GLU A 454 -19.86 -13.52 3.13
CA GLU A 454 -19.54 -13.72 1.72
C GLU A 454 -19.11 -12.43 1.03
N ALA A 455 -19.83 -11.33 1.28
CA ALA A 455 -19.46 -10.01 0.77
C ALA A 455 -18.09 -9.54 1.29
N LEU A 456 -17.80 -9.79 2.58
CA LEU A 456 -16.51 -9.49 3.21
C LEU A 456 -15.34 -10.26 2.57
N MET A 457 -15.56 -11.51 2.14
CA MET A 457 -14.54 -12.36 1.50
C MET A 457 -14.38 -12.13 0.00
N TYR A 458 -15.20 -11.28 -0.63
CA TYR A 458 -15.22 -11.14 -2.09
C TYR A 458 -13.88 -10.67 -2.69
N GLY A 459 -13.24 -9.69 -2.04
CA GLY A 459 -12.02 -9.05 -2.51
C GLY A 459 -10.78 -9.92 -2.27
N VAL A 460 -9.89 -10.02 -3.28
CA VAL A 460 -8.57 -10.65 -3.15
C VAL A 460 -7.50 -9.57 -3.18
N LYS A 461 -6.83 -9.32 -2.06
CA LYS A 461 -5.84 -8.25 -1.94
C LYS A 461 -4.68 -8.41 -2.93
N GLY A 462 -4.19 -7.27 -3.44
CA GLY A 462 -3.07 -7.18 -4.38
C GLY A 462 -1.74 -7.36 -3.66
N PRO A 463 -0.91 -8.33 -4.07
CA PRO A 463 0.42 -8.52 -3.50
C PRO A 463 1.43 -7.53 -4.09
N LEU A 464 2.30 -6.97 -3.25
CA LEU A 464 3.40 -6.10 -3.68
C LEU A 464 4.58 -6.11 -2.71
N VAL A 465 5.72 -5.60 -3.18
CA VAL A 465 6.94 -5.42 -2.39
C VAL A 465 7.53 -4.04 -2.67
N TYR A 466 7.86 -3.32 -1.61
CA TYR A 466 8.73 -2.15 -1.67
C TYR A 466 10.05 -2.45 -0.98
N THR A 467 11.15 -2.28 -1.69
CA THR A 467 12.50 -2.54 -1.20
C THR A 467 13.26 -1.23 -1.08
N SER A 468 13.85 -1.03 0.09
CA SER A 468 14.71 0.10 0.42
C SER A 468 16.15 -0.40 0.51
N VAL A 469 17.01 0.06 -0.39
CA VAL A 469 18.45 -0.29 -0.40
C VAL A 469 19.26 0.94 -0.04
N ALA A 470 19.79 0.98 1.17
CA ALA A 470 20.66 2.07 1.59
C ALA A 470 22.04 1.90 0.96
N LEU A 471 22.49 2.92 0.24
CA LEU A 471 23.79 2.98 -0.39
C LEU A 471 24.69 3.96 0.37
N ARG A 472 25.99 3.64 0.42
CA ARG A 472 27.00 4.56 0.96
C ARG A 472 27.17 5.80 0.07
N ARG A 473 27.05 5.62 -1.24
CA ARG A 473 27.22 6.62 -2.30
C ARG A 473 26.38 6.23 -3.51
N TRP A 474 26.07 7.19 -4.37
CA TRP A 474 25.31 6.98 -5.61
C TRP A 474 26.04 7.48 -6.87
N THR A 475 27.36 7.55 -6.81
CA THR A 475 28.24 7.88 -7.96
C THR A 475 28.00 7.02 -9.21
N ALA A 476 27.54 5.77 -9.06
CA ALA A 476 27.21 4.91 -10.20
C ALA A 476 25.99 5.44 -10.99
N PHE A 477 24.97 5.96 -10.30
CA PHE A 477 23.81 6.61 -10.93
C PHE A 477 24.24 7.85 -11.70
N GLU A 478 25.10 8.68 -11.08
CA GLU A 478 25.65 9.88 -11.71
C GLU A 478 26.43 9.55 -12.99
N LYS A 479 27.39 8.63 -12.91
CA LYS A 479 28.22 8.23 -14.06
C LYS A 479 27.41 7.65 -15.21
N LEU A 480 26.31 6.96 -14.90
CA LEU A 480 25.40 6.40 -15.90
C LEU A 480 24.36 7.40 -16.39
N GLY A 481 24.28 8.60 -15.81
CA GLY A 481 23.30 9.61 -16.21
C GLY A 481 21.85 9.22 -15.88
N VAL A 482 21.63 8.35 -14.89
CA VAL A 482 20.28 7.86 -14.53
C VAL A 482 19.91 8.17 -13.09
N SER A 483 18.63 8.47 -12.83
CA SER A 483 18.06 8.55 -11.48
C SER A 483 17.05 7.44 -11.22
N ASN A 484 16.51 6.83 -12.28
CA ASN A 484 15.56 5.72 -12.23
C ASN A 484 15.65 4.88 -13.51
N VAL A 485 15.39 3.58 -13.39
CA VAL A 485 15.50 2.61 -14.49
C VAL A 485 14.30 1.67 -14.44
N SER A 486 13.64 1.50 -15.59
CA SER A 486 12.59 0.50 -15.81
C SER A 486 13.20 -0.84 -16.17
N THR A 487 12.79 -1.90 -15.49
CA THR A 487 13.31 -3.27 -15.59
C THR A 487 12.16 -4.30 -15.59
N PRO A 488 11.20 -4.19 -16.52
CA PRO A 488 9.87 -4.81 -16.39
C PRO A 488 9.87 -6.35 -16.48
N THR A 489 10.99 -6.94 -16.92
CA THR A 489 11.24 -8.39 -17.05
C THR A 489 12.26 -8.92 -16.04
N MET A 490 12.79 -8.07 -15.14
CA MET A 490 13.64 -8.50 -14.03
C MET A 490 12.82 -8.75 -12.76
N TYR A 491 13.50 -9.12 -11.67
CA TYR A 491 12.85 -9.46 -10.40
C TYR A 491 12.07 -8.29 -9.79
N HIS A 492 12.65 -7.09 -9.75
CA HIS A 492 11.93 -5.83 -9.48
C HIS A 492 11.60 -5.13 -10.80
N ASP A 493 10.39 -4.57 -10.90
CA ASP A 493 9.86 -3.87 -12.08
C ASP A 493 10.64 -2.58 -12.40
N SER A 494 11.24 -1.99 -11.36
CA SER A 494 12.03 -0.76 -11.46
C SER A 494 12.97 -0.59 -10.27
N LEU A 495 13.97 0.27 -10.46
CA LEU A 495 14.83 0.79 -9.41
C LEU A 495 15.11 2.28 -9.63
N GLY A 496 15.26 3.05 -8.55
CA GLY A 496 15.63 4.45 -8.65
C GLY A 496 16.01 5.07 -7.31
N LEU A 497 16.71 6.20 -7.37
CA LEU A 497 16.96 7.01 -6.19
C LEU A 497 15.62 7.48 -5.62
N ALA A 498 15.50 7.50 -4.29
CA ALA A 498 14.31 8.04 -3.62
C ALA A 498 13.98 9.47 -4.11
N GLU A 499 12.72 9.88 -4.03
CA GLU A 499 12.35 11.24 -4.40
C GLU A 499 13.17 12.28 -3.61
N ALA A 500 13.62 13.33 -4.29
CA ALA A 500 14.45 14.36 -3.68
C ALA A 500 13.59 15.32 -2.87
N VAL A 501 13.36 14.97 -1.59
CA VAL A 501 12.51 15.74 -0.67
C VAL A 501 13.11 15.81 0.74
N ASP A 502 12.94 16.95 1.38
CA ASP A 502 13.25 17.21 2.77
C ASP A 502 11.98 17.33 3.62
N LEU A 503 12.14 17.03 4.91
CA LEU A 503 11.14 17.28 5.95
C LEU A 503 11.84 17.54 7.29
N GLY A 504 11.93 18.81 7.69
CA GLY A 504 12.63 19.20 8.92
C GLY A 504 14.11 18.80 8.89
N ASP A 505 14.54 18.01 9.87
CA ASP A 505 15.91 17.49 9.98
C ASP A 505 16.18 16.29 9.07
N ILE A 506 15.15 15.72 8.45
CA ILE A 506 15.32 14.68 7.44
C ILE A 506 15.65 15.36 6.12
N ARG A 507 16.91 15.25 5.72
CA ARG A 507 17.46 15.89 4.51
C ARG A 507 17.82 14.84 3.47
N HIS A 508 17.39 15.06 2.23
CA HIS A 508 17.75 14.23 1.10
C HIS A 508 19.24 14.41 0.70
N ALA A 509 19.85 13.38 0.13
CA ALA A 509 21.22 13.43 -0.40
C ALA A 509 21.37 14.57 -1.43
N ARG A 510 22.48 15.31 -1.40
CA ARG A 510 22.69 16.44 -2.33
C ARG A 510 23.73 16.13 -3.39
N THR A 511 24.75 15.37 -3.02
CA THR A 511 25.88 15.04 -3.88
C THR A 511 26.01 13.52 -4.02
N PRO A 512 26.57 13.01 -5.12
CA PRO A 512 26.83 11.59 -5.36
C PRO A 512 27.63 10.86 -4.27
N ASN A 513 28.37 11.63 -3.46
CA ASN A 513 29.15 11.12 -2.34
C ASN A 513 28.37 10.99 -1.03
N ASP A 514 27.15 11.54 -0.97
CA ASP A 514 26.26 11.35 0.16
C ASP A 514 25.64 9.95 0.13
N PRO A 515 25.35 9.36 1.30
CA PRO A 515 24.54 8.16 1.36
C PRO A 515 23.09 8.48 0.98
N VAL A 516 22.44 7.52 0.31
CA VAL A 516 21.07 7.65 -0.21
C VAL A 516 20.36 6.30 -0.16
N VAL A 517 19.04 6.29 -0.27
CA VAL A 517 18.27 5.04 -0.42
C VAL A 517 17.76 4.91 -1.85
N VAL A 518 17.96 3.73 -2.43
CA VAL A 518 17.34 3.29 -3.67
C VAL A 518 16.02 2.62 -3.35
N SER A 519 14.95 3.08 -4.01
CA SER A 519 13.63 2.46 -4.00
C SER A 519 13.52 1.47 -5.15
N MET A 520 13.06 0.26 -4.86
CA MET A 520 12.75 -0.76 -5.86
C MET A 520 11.34 -1.33 -5.62
N GLY A 521 10.58 -1.52 -6.69
CA GLY A 521 9.19 -2.01 -6.63
C GLY A 521 9.04 -3.35 -7.32
N ARG A 522 8.24 -4.26 -6.75
CA ARG A 522 7.86 -5.54 -7.37
C ARG A 522 6.39 -5.83 -7.12
N HIS A 523 5.66 -6.14 -8.19
CA HIS A 523 4.25 -6.55 -8.11
C HIS A 523 4.10 -7.95 -8.70
N PRO A 524 4.30 -9.01 -7.90
CA PRO A 524 4.27 -10.37 -8.41
C PRO A 524 2.87 -10.69 -8.93
N CYS A 525 2.81 -11.06 -10.20
CA CYS A 525 1.60 -11.40 -10.89
C CYS A 525 1.85 -12.59 -11.82
N ALA A 526 0.79 -13.10 -12.45
CA ALA A 526 0.85 -14.25 -13.34
C ALA A 526 0.11 -13.92 -14.64
N PRO A 527 0.75 -13.18 -15.56
CA PRO A 527 0.09 -12.68 -16.77
C PRO A 527 -0.64 -13.77 -17.55
N GLY A 528 -1.80 -13.42 -18.13
CA GLY A 528 -2.67 -14.33 -18.86
C GLY A 528 -3.74 -15.03 -18.02
N LYS A 529 -3.78 -14.79 -16.71
CA LYS A 529 -4.83 -15.31 -15.80
C LYS A 529 -5.79 -14.21 -15.35
N PRO A 530 -7.02 -14.51 -14.90
CA PRO A 530 -7.90 -13.51 -14.29
C PRO A 530 -7.25 -12.83 -13.07
N ARG A 531 -7.54 -11.53 -12.85
CA ARG A 531 -6.92 -10.70 -11.80
C ARG A 531 -6.85 -11.37 -10.43
N LYS A 532 -7.98 -11.90 -9.95
CA LYS A 532 -8.03 -12.56 -8.62
C LYS A 532 -7.12 -13.79 -8.54
N GLU A 533 -6.94 -14.52 -9.63
CA GLU A 533 -6.01 -15.65 -9.67
C GLU A 533 -4.55 -15.17 -9.65
N GLN A 534 -4.21 -14.14 -10.43
CA GLN A 534 -2.88 -13.52 -10.40
C GLN A 534 -2.50 -13.06 -8.99
N HIS A 535 -3.42 -12.40 -8.28
CA HIS A 535 -3.18 -11.97 -6.90
C HIS A 535 -2.91 -13.15 -5.96
N ARG A 536 -3.63 -14.27 -6.11
CA ARG A 536 -3.39 -15.47 -5.28
C ARG A 536 -2.04 -16.10 -5.56
N ILE A 537 -1.62 -16.16 -6.83
CA ILE A 537 -0.31 -16.69 -7.23
C ILE A 537 0.80 -15.77 -6.73
N GLY A 538 0.68 -14.46 -6.94
CA GLY A 538 1.66 -13.49 -6.45
C GLY A 538 1.77 -13.47 -4.92
N ARG A 539 0.65 -13.68 -4.20
CA ARG A 539 0.67 -13.86 -2.75
C ARG A 539 1.46 -15.12 -2.35
N ALA A 540 1.25 -16.24 -3.03
CA ALA A 540 1.97 -17.48 -2.74
C ALA A 540 3.48 -17.32 -2.98
N ASP A 541 3.86 -16.65 -4.07
CA ASP A 541 5.25 -16.28 -4.36
C ASP A 541 5.89 -15.49 -3.21
N LEU A 542 5.23 -14.43 -2.71
CA LEU A 542 5.77 -13.61 -1.62
C LEU A 542 5.85 -14.32 -0.27
N LEU A 543 4.94 -15.27 -0.01
CA LEU A 543 4.97 -16.06 1.21
C LEU A 543 6.07 -17.12 1.17
N ALA A 544 6.43 -17.62 -0.01
CA ALA A 544 7.49 -18.60 -0.21
C ALA A 544 8.89 -17.97 -0.24
N ALA A 545 9.02 -16.74 -0.75
CA ALA A 545 10.31 -16.06 -0.88
C ALA A 545 10.97 -15.75 0.48
N THR A 546 12.24 -16.12 0.60
CA THR A 546 13.09 -15.80 1.76
C THR A 546 13.76 -14.44 1.59
N PHE A 547 14.34 -13.90 2.67
CA PHE A 547 15.16 -12.69 2.55
C PHE A 547 16.36 -12.93 1.61
N GLU A 548 16.98 -14.10 1.67
CA GLU A 548 18.13 -14.49 0.85
C GLU A 548 17.81 -14.45 -0.65
N ASP A 549 16.60 -14.87 -1.02
CA ASP A 549 16.11 -14.79 -2.41
C ASP A 549 16.01 -13.33 -2.87
N PHE A 550 15.44 -12.47 -2.02
CA PHE A 550 15.38 -11.03 -2.28
C PHE A 550 16.77 -10.41 -2.34
N GLU A 551 17.62 -10.65 -1.34
CA GLU A 551 18.97 -10.09 -1.24
C GLU A 551 19.81 -10.45 -2.47
N ARG A 552 19.78 -11.73 -2.90
CA ARG A 552 20.47 -12.19 -4.10
C ARG A 552 19.97 -11.45 -5.34
N SER A 553 18.65 -11.37 -5.51
CA SER A 553 18.03 -10.74 -6.68
C SER A 553 18.31 -9.24 -6.73
N ILE A 554 18.27 -8.55 -5.59
CA ILE A 554 18.59 -7.13 -5.45
C ILE A 554 20.06 -6.87 -5.84
N ARG A 555 20.99 -7.68 -5.32
CA ARG A 555 22.42 -7.52 -5.60
C ARG A 555 22.73 -7.80 -7.07
N ASP A 556 22.16 -8.85 -7.64
CA ASP A 556 22.31 -9.19 -9.06
C ASP A 556 21.76 -8.06 -9.94
N GLN A 557 20.51 -7.65 -9.71
CA GLN A 557 19.86 -6.61 -10.50
C GLN A 557 20.60 -5.27 -10.43
N LEU A 558 21.00 -4.82 -9.23
CA LEU A 558 21.79 -3.59 -9.10
C LEU A 558 23.18 -3.72 -9.73
N ALA A 559 23.86 -4.88 -9.63
CA ALA A 559 25.15 -5.09 -10.28
C ALA A 559 25.04 -5.02 -11.81
N ARG A 560 24.03 -5.66 -12.39
CA ARG A 560 23.81 -5.68 -13.85
C ARG A 560 23.42 -4.30 -14.37
N VAL A 561 22.53 -3.60 -13.69
CA VAL A 561 22.04 -2.28 -14.11
C VAL A 561 23.07 -1.17 -13.88
N LEU A 562 23.77 -1.18 -12.74
CA LEU A 562 24.64 -0.08 -12.31
C LEU A 562 26.14 -0.37 -12.46
N GLY A 563 26.52 -1.60 -12.80
CA GLY A 563 27.93 -2.04 -12.87
C GLY A 563 28.77 -1.24 -13.88
N GLY A 564 28.17 -0.79 -14.98
CA GLY A 564 28.82 0.11 -15.95
C GLY A 564 29.23 1.47 -15.35
N GLY A 565 28.60 1.90 -14.26
CA GLY A 565 28.96 3.07 -13.47
C GLY A 565 30.00 2.79 -12.37
N GLY A 566 30.48 1.54 -12.29
CA GLY A 566 31.41 1.06 -11.26
C GLY A 566 30.74 0.60 -9.96
N PHE A 567 29.43 0.36 -9.96
CA PHE A 567 28.72 -0.16 -8.78
C PHE A 567 29.22 -1.56 -8.40
N ASP A 568 29.45 -1.78 -7.11
CA ASP A 568 29.76 -3.08 -6.52
C ASP A 568 28.81 -3.31 -5.34
N PRO A 569 27.89 -4.30 -5.41
CA PRO A 569 26.93 -4.56 -4.34
C PRO A 569 27.57 -4.87 -2.99
N ALA A 570 28.77 -5.45 -2.94
CA ALA A 570 29.45 -5.78 -1.70
C ALA A 570 30.09 -4.55 -1.03
N ARG A 571 30.55 -3.59 -1.83
CA ARG A 571 31.16 -2.33 -1.36
C ARG A 571 30.12 -1.25 -1.09
N ASP A 572 29.11 -1.13 -1.93
CA ASP A 572 28.28 0.07 -1.99
C ASP A 572 26.98 -0.05 -1.18
N ILE A 573 26.42 -1.26 -1.02
CA ILE A 573 25.23 -1.48 -0.20
C ILE A 573 25.59 -1.45 1.29
N ALA A 574 24.92 -0.58 2.04
CA ALA A 574 25.04 -0.46 3.48
C ALA A 574 23.99 -1.32 4.21
N ALA A 575 22.74 -1.32 3.73
CA ALA A 575 21.64 -2.07 4.32
C ALA A 575 20.52 -2.33 3.30
N ILE A 576 19.71 -3.36 3.56
CA ILE A 576 18.53 -3.70 2.76
C ILE A 576 17.35 -3.91 3.70
N THR A 577 16.21 -3.31 3.34
CA THR A 577 14.92 -3.60 3.95
C THR A 577 13.92 -3.98 2.86
N VAL A 578 13.34 -5.17 2.96
CA VAL A 578 12.32 -5.70 2.04
C VAL A 578 10.98 -5.65 2.73
N ASN A 579 10.10 -4.74 2.31
CA ASN A 579 8.75 -4.67 2.86
C ASN A 579 7.81 -5.49 1.97
N ARG A 580 7.55 -6.74 2.38
CA ARG A 580 6.64 -7.62 1.66
C ARG A 580 5.20 -7.42 2.13
N TRP A 581 4.29 -7.34 1.19
CA TRP A 581 2.85 -7.22 1.46
C TRP A 581 2.07 -8.26 0.64
N PRO A 582 2.03 -9.54 1.08
CA PRO A 582 1.26 -10.58 0.41
C PRO A 582 -0.25 -10.29 0.36
N HIS A 583 -0.71 -9.43 1.27
CA HIS A 583 -2.06 -8.91 1.40
C HIS A 583 -2.03 -7.37 1.39
N GLY A 584 -1.36 -6.76 0.41
CA GLY A 584 -1.14 -5.32 0.34
C GLY A 584 -2.39 -4.53 -0.02
N TYR A 585 -2.55 -4.20 -1.30
CA TYR A 585 -3.61 -3.30 -1.75
C TYR A 585 -5.00 -3.92 -1.63
N ALA A 586 -5.99 -3.09 -1.27
CA ALA A 586 -7.40 -3.44 -1.38
C ALA A 586 -7.74 -3.84 -2.82
N TYR A 587 -8.68 -4.78 -2.98
CA TYR A 587 -9.17 -5.16 -4.30
C TYR A 587 -9.97 -4.01 -4.92
N THR A 588 -9.66 -3.65 -6.16
CA THR A 588 -10.46 -2.72 -6.98
C THR A 588 -11.18 -3.50 -8.08
N TYR A 589 -12.41 -3.08 -8.41
CA TYR A 589 -13.19 -3.75 -9.45
C TYR A 589 -12.58 -3.55 -10.84
N ASN A 590 -12.88 -4.48 -11.74
CA ASN A 590 -12.38 -4.54 -13.11
C ASN A 590 -13.50 -4.87 -14.11
N SER A 591 -13.71 -4.06 -15.14
CA SER A 591 -14.79 -4.31 -16.10
C SER A 591 -14.51 -5.51 -17.03
N LEU A 592 -13.30 -6.10 -16.96
CA LEU A 592 -13.00 -7.37 -17.62
C LEU A 592 -13.63 -8.57 -16.91
N TYR A 593 -13.89 -8.49 -15.60
CA TYR A 593 -14.29 -9.62 -14.76
C TYR A 593 -15.50 -9.33 -13.87
N GLU A 594 -15.91 -8.07 -13.77
CA GLU A 594 -17.01 -7.59 -12.93
C GLU A 594 -17.99 -6.70 -13.71
N PRO A 595 -19.22 -6.51 -13.19
CA PRO A 595 -20.17 -5.55 -13.75
C PRO A 595 -19.56 -4.15 -13.93
N ILE A 596 -19.81 -3.54 -15.08
CA ILE A 596 -19.28 -2.22 -15.45
C ILE A 596 -19.72 -1.16 -14.43
N GLU A 597 -20.94 -1.28 -13.92
CA GLU A 597 -21.53 -0.41 -12.91
C GLU A 597 -20.72 -0.43 -11.62
N TRP A 598 -20.11 -1.57 -11.25
CA TRP A 598 -19.25 -1.61 -10.07
C TRP A 598 -17.97 -0.81 -10.26
N VAL A 599 -17.51 -0.62 -11.50
CA VAL A 599 -16.26 0.06 -11.82
C VAL A 599 -16.47 1.55 -12.00
N TYR A 600 -17.53 1.94 -12.70
CA TYR A 600 -17.72 3.32 -13.18
C TYR A 600 -18.86 4.08 -12.49
N THR A 601 -19.55 3.51 -11.48
CA THR A 601 -20.59 4.22 -10.71
C THR A 601 -20.57 3.84 -9.21
N SER A 602 -21.22 4.64 -8.36
CA SER A 602 -21.44 4.31 -6.93
C SER A 602 -22.64 3.36 -6.75
N SER A 603 -22.48 2.11 -7.16
CA SER A 603 -23.52 1.09 -7.04
C SER A 603 -23.64 0.54 -5.61
N LEU A 604 -24.87 0.42 -5.11
CA LEU A 604 -25.18 -0.25 -3.84
C LEU A 604 -24.99 -1.78 -3.92
N GLU A 605 -24.95 -2.34 -5.13
CA GLU A 605 -24.76 -3.77 -5.36
C GLU A 605 -23.32 -4.22 -5.18
N ARG A 606 -22.38 -3.27 -5.04
CA ARG A 606 -20.96 -3.57 -4.81
C ARG A 606 -20.77 -4.43 -3.56
N PRO A 607 -19.99 -5.51 -3.63
CA PRO A 607 -19.69 -6.35 -2.47
C PRO A 607 -19.18 -5.58 -1.26
N CYS A 608 -18.33 -4.56 -1.43
CA CYS A 608 -17.84 -3.75 -0.32
C CYS A 608 -18.96 -2.98 0.42
N VAL A 609 -20.04 -2.58 -0.28
CA VAL A 609 -21.20 -1.90 0.32
C VAL A 609 -22.05 -2.88 1.12
N LYS A 610 -22.29 -4.08 0.59
CA LYS A 610 -22.98 -5.16 1.31
C LYS A 610 -22.18 -5.63 2.53
N ALA A 611 -20.86 -5.69 2.40
CA ALA A 611 -19.95 -6.16 3.43
C ALA A 611 -19.88 -5.22 4.64
N ARG A 612 -19.81 -3.91 4.41
CA ARG A 612 -19.48 -2.91 5.44
C ARG A 612 -20.64 -2.49 6.35
N GLN A 613 -21.80 -3.13 6.20
CA GLN A 613 -22.98 -2.82 7.02
C GLN A 613 -22.68 -3.05 8.51
N PRO A 614 -23.19 -2.21 9.43
CA PRO A 614 -23.05 -2.45 10.85
C PRO A 614 -23.68 -3.78 11.30
N PHE A 615 -23.05 -4.45 12.26
CA PHE A 615 -23.55 -5.67 12.90
C PHE A 615 -23.60 -5.48 14.43
N GLY A 616 -24.78 -5.09 14.96
CA GLY A 616 -24.94 -4.72 16.37
C GLY A 616 -23.95 -3.62 16.80
N ARG A 617 -23.06 -3.91 17.75
CA ARG A 617 -21.98 -3.00 18.21
C ARG A 617 -20.74 -2.93 17.31
N ILE A 618 -20.71 -3.66 16.19
CA ILE A 618 -19.54 -3.78 15.31
C ILE A 618 -19.77 -2.97 14.02
N THR A 619 -18.84 -2.08 13.68
CA THR A 619 -18.78 -1.38 12.38
C THR A 619 -17.46 -1.69 11.67
N ILE A 620 -17.36 -1.42 10.36
CA ILE A 620 -16.22 -1.84 9.52
C ILE A 620 -15.62 -0.61 8.85
N ALA A 621 -14.30 -0.41 8.93
CA ALA A 621 -13.65 0.85 8.53
C ALA A 621 -12.42 0.70 7.61
N ASN A 622 -11.96 -0.52 7.31
CA ASN A 622 -10.78 -0.69 6.47
C ASN A 622 -10.99 -0.11 5.06
N SER A 623 -9.92 0.27 4.36
CA SER A 623 -10.00 0.72 2.96
C SER A 623 -10.65 -0.32 2.02
N ASP A 624 -10.63 -1.61 2.41
CA ASP A 624 -11.39 -2.68 1.77
C ASP A 624 -12.91 -2.41 1.73
N ALA A 625 -13.48 -1.69 2.71
CA ALA A 625 -14.88 -1.26 2.73
C ALA A 625 -15.22 -0.25 1.62
N ALA A 626 -14.19 0.33 1.01
CA ALA A 626 -14.28 1.25 -0.13
C ALA A 626 -13.89 0.57 -1.46
N ALA A 627 -13.35 -0.65 -1.44
CA ALA A 627 -12.70 -1.29 -2.59
C ALA A 627 -11.64 -0.39 -3.26
N SER A 628 -10.86 0.34 -2.45
CA SER A 628 -9.81 1.24 -2.92
C SER A 628 -8.60 1.20 -1.98
N PRO A 629 -7.34 1.10 -2.48
CA PRO A 629 -6.16 1.01 -1.64
C PRO A 629 -5.63 2.38 -1.15
N HIS A 630 -6.35 3.48 -1.41
CA HIS A 630 -5.83 4.84 -1.23
C HIS A 630 -6.04 5.38 0.19
N THR A 631 -5.21 6.33 0.61
CA THR A 631 -5.22 6.89 1.97
C THR A 631 -6.52 7.58 2.34
N ASP A 632 -7.12 8.33 1.44
CA ASP A 632 -8.42 8.97 1.65
C ASP A 632 -9.57 7.95 1.73
N ALA A 633 -9.47 6.79 1.07
CA ALA A 633 -10.45 5.72 1.25
C ALA A 633 -10.40 5.17 2.68
N ALA A 634 -9.19 5.02 3.25
CA ALA A 634 -9.02 4.64 4.64
C ALA A 634 -9.64 5.67 5.61
N PHE A 635 -9.48 6.96 5.34
CA PHE A 635 -10.03 8.03 6.16
C PHE A 635 -11.54 8.20 6.01
N LEU A 636 -12.06 8.09 4.78
CA LEU A 636 -13.48 8.13 4.48
C LEU A 636 -14.22 7.00 5.20
N GLU A 637 -13.74 5.77 5.07
CA GLU A 637 -14.39 4.62 5.70
C GLU A 637 -14.26 4.64 7.23
N ALA A 638 -13.17 5.19 7.77
CA ALA A 638 -13.06 5.46 9.20
C ALA A 638 -14.08 6.50 9.69
N SER A 639 -14.24 7.62 8.96
CA SER A 639 -15.24 8.63 9.28
C SER A 639 -16.66 8.06 9.22
N ARG A 640 -16.98 7.26 8.18
CA ARG A 640 -18.28 6.61 8.03
C ARG A 640 -18.57 5.66 9.20
N ALA A 641 -17.64 4.74 9.48
CA ALA A 641 -17.82 3.73 10.52
C ALA A 641 -17.98 4.35 11.92
N VAL A 642 -17.29 5.46 12.20
CA VAL A 642 -17.48 6.24 13.44
C VAL A 642 -18.82 6.97 13.43
N GLY A 643 -19.26 7.51 12.30
CA GLY A 643 -20.60 8.07 12.14
C GLY A 643 -21.70 7.07 12.53
N GLU A 644 -21.61 5.83 12.03
CA GLU A 644 -22.53 4.74 12.38
C GLU A 644 -22.51 4.41 13.88
N VAL A 645 -21.33 4.49 14.53
CA VAL A 645 -21.23 4.35 15.99
C VAL A 645 -21.94 5.49 16.71
N LEU A 646 -21.73 6.73 16.27
CA LEU A 646 -22.36 7.91 16.89
C LEU A 646 -23.88 7.92 16.72
N GLU A 647 -24.38 7.54 15.54
CA GLU A 647 -25.80 7.37 15.27
C GLU A 647 -26.43 6.35 16.23
N ARG A 648 -25.79 5.19 16.42
CA ARG A 648 -26.27 4.15 17.36
C ARG A 648 -26.20 4.59 18.82
N ARG A 649 -25.26 5.46 19.18
CA ARG A 649 -25.18 6.06 20.52
C ARG A 649 -26.30 7.07 20.75
N ALA A 650 -26.58 7.92 19.76
CA ALA A 650 -27.62 8.94 19.84
C ALA A 650 -29.03 8.34 19.76
N PHE A 651 -29.19 7.30 18.93
CA PHE A 651 -30.48 6.70 18.61
C PHE A 651 -30.42 5.17 18.80
N PRO A 652 -30.30 4.68 20.04
CA PRO A 652 -30.15 3.25 20.33
C PRO A 652 -31.36 2.39 19.91
N PHE A 653 -32.49 3.02 19.59
CA PHE A 653 -33.70 2.37 19.08
C PHE A 653 -33.68 2.13 17.56
N LEU A 654 -32.73 2.71 16.80
CA LEU A 654 -32.63 2.53 15.35
C LEU A 654 -31.96 1.20 14.94
N ALA A 655 -31.69 0.28 15.87
CA ALA A 655 -31.01 -0.98 15.54
C ALA A 655 -31.56 -2.21 16.29
N THR A 656 -32.64 -2.81 15.77
CA THR A 656 -32.84 -4.28 15.70
C THR A 656 -33.71 -4.59 14.48
N GLY A 657 -33.13 -4.90 13.32
CA GLY A 657 -33.95 -5.35 12.19
C GLY A 657 -33.31 -5.23 10.82
N THR A 658 -32.48 -6.21 10.44
CA THR A 658 -32.62 -6.77 9.10
C THR A 658 -33.96 -7.52 9.06
N LYS A 659 -35.06 -6.83 8.75
CA LYS A 659 -36.16 -7.54 8.09
C LYS A 659 -35.62 -7.92 6.72
N GLY A 660 -35.23 -9.18 6.57
CA GLY A 660 -35.08 -9.78 5.25
C GLY A 660 -36.43 -9.64 4.56
N SER A 661 -36.49 -8.77 3.55
CA SER A 661 -37.54 -8.85 2.55
C SER A 661 -37.14 -9.95 1.58
N ASP A 662 -37.50 -11.19 1.92
CA ASP A 662 -37.85 -12.17 0.89
C ASP A 662 -39.24 -11.77 0.38
N ALA A 663 -39.25 -11.08 -0.76
CA ALA A 663 -40.39 -10.94 -1.67
C ALA A 663 -39.84 -10.95 -3.10
#